data_AF-A0A3B4V3W5-F1
#
_entry.id   AF-A0A3B4V3W5-F1
#
_cell.length_a   1.000
_cell.length_b   1.000
_cell.length_c   1.000
_cell.angle_alpha   90.00
_cell.angle_beta   90.00
_cell.angle_gamma   90.00
#
_symmetry.space_group_name_H-M   'P 1'
#
loop_
_entity.id
_entity.type
_entity.pdbx_description
1 polymer ?
#
loop_
_entity_poly.entity_id
_entity_poly.type
_entity_poly.pdbx_seq_one_letter_code
_entity_poly.pdbx_strand_id
1 'polypeptide(L)'
;MVHCDTAVGTPDYISPEVLKSQGGDGYYGRECDWWSVGVFIFEMLVGDTPFYADSLVGTYSKIMDHKNSLNFPDDVEISKDAKNIICAFLTDREVRLGRNGVEEIKRHPFFKNDQWTFNTIRDTVAPVVPELSSDIDTSNFDEIEDDKGDVETFPKPKAFVGNQLPFSAALQKKLRHLEVQINNDKQVKDDLEHKYRYSSCCSNNTLEHSGSNCQNGRKNLESSVRQLEREKALLQHKSLESHRKAESEADRKRCLENEVNSLRDQLDDMKRRNQNSHISNEKNIHLQKQLEEANTLLRAESEAATRLRKTQTESSKQLQQLEANVRELQDKCCLLERSKLSLEKECISLQAALETERREHSQGSETISDLMGRISGLEEEARQQRQALSKAEAEKRQLQEKHTDLEKEKSNKEIDLTYKLKVLQQELEQEESSHKATRALLADKSKIKVTIEGAKSESMKEMEQKLAEERVAKLRLENRILELEKHSSMMDCDYKQALQKLDELRRHKDRLTEEVKNLTLKIEQETQKRTLTQNDLKAQNQQLSTLRTSEKQLKQETNHLLDIKRSLEKQNQELRKERQDTDGQMKELQDQLEAEQYFSTLYKTQVRELKEECEERNKITKDVQQSLQELQEERDSLAAQLEITLTKADSEQLARSIAEEQYSDLEKEKIMKELELKEMMARHRQELSEKDITISSLEEANRTLTSDVANLANEKEELNNKLREAIEDKSKDWEQQINQMKQMFDKQLQSERTLKTQAVNKLAEIMNRKEVRGGGSRRGNDTDMRRKEKENRKLQLELRSEKEKLNSTIIKYQREINEMQAQLADESQMRIELQMALDSKDSDIEQLRNLLQSLSVQSMDSASVSSGPEFDADDAFAETRLEGWLSLPVRNNTKKFGWERKYVVVSSKKILFYNSEQDREQSIPYMVLDIDKLFHVRPVTQTDVYRADAKEIPRIFQILYANEGESKKEPEFPVEPLAIGEKSSYICHKGHEFIPTLYHFPTNCEACTKPLWNMFKPPPALECRRCHIKCHKDHMDKKEEIIAPCKVNYDVSTAKNLLLLAVSQEEQQKWVSRLVKKIPKKPPPPEHFARSSPRASMKVQPSQSMRRPSRQLPTSKSSS
;
A
#
# COMPACT_ATOMS: atom_id res chain seq x y z
N MET A 1 -11.97 37.41 -0.58
CA MET A 1 -11.75 36.70 0.69
C MET A 1 -11.48 35.25 0.34
N VAL A 2 -10.57 34.62 1.09
CA VAL A 2 -10.20 33.21 0.98
C VAL A 2 -10.85 32.46 2.14
N HIS A 3 -11.26 31.22 1.90
CA HIS A 3 -11.71 30.27 2.91
C HIS A 3 -10.62 29.22 3.03
N CYS A 4 -10.12 28.99 4.24
CA CYS A 4 -9.13 27.94 4.49
C CYS A 4 -9.25 27.43 5.93
N ASP A 5 -9.40 26.10 6.04
CA ASP A 5 -9.67 25.41 7.30
C ASP A 5 -8.37 24.99 8.01
N THR A 6 -7.22 25.25 7.37
CA THR A 6 -5.87 24.94 7.86
C THR A 6 -5.13 26.23 8.17
N ALA A 7 -4.67 26.39 9.41
CA ALA A 7 -3.74 27.46 9.75
C ALA A 7 -2.38 27.19 9.07
N VAL A 8 -1.91 28.13 8.26
CA VAL A 8 -0.65 28.05 7.51
C VAL A 8 0.17 29.32 7.71
N GLY A 9 1.48 29.16 7.91
CA GLY A 9 2.42 30.26 8.13
C GLY A 9 3.39 29.98 9.28
N THR A 10 4.47 30.77 9.36
CA THR A 10 5.38 30.77 10.51
C THR A 10 4.65 31.33 11.75
N PRO A 11 4.71 30.66 12.92
CA PRO A 11 3.86 30.99 14.06
C PRO A 11 3.89 32.42 14.58
N ASP A 12 5.02 33.10 14.46
CA ASP A 12 5.22 34.46 14.98
C ASP A 12 4.61 35.56 14.09
N TYR A 13 4.38 35.28 12.81
CA TYR A 13 3.90 36.26 11.82
C TYR A 13 2.43 36.02 11.42
N ILE A 14 1.82 34.91 11.84
CA ILE A 14 0.45 34.58 11.48
C ILE A 14 -0.55 35.57 12.12
N SER A 15 -1.59 35.95 11.38
CA SER A 15 -2.55 36.93 11.86
C SER A 15 -3.67 36.30 12.70
N PRO A 16 -4.31 37.07 13.61
CA PRO A 16 -5.33 36.53 14.52
C PRO A 16 -6.53 35.93 13.79
N GLU A 17 -6.91 36.48 12.63
CA GLU A 17 -8.02 35.95 11.84
C GLU A 17 -7.70 34.65 11.08
N VAL A 18 -6.43 34.37 10.76
CA VAL A 18 -6.00 33.07 10.20
C VAL A 18 -5.93 32.01 11.29
N LEU A 19 -5.46 32.37 12.50
CA LEU A 19 -5.56 31.46 13.66
C LEU A 19 -7.02 31.11 14.00
N LYS A 20 -7.93 32.10 13.93
CA LYS A 20 -9.36 31.88 14.16
C LYS A 20 -10.03 31.01 13.08
N SER A 21 -9.51 30.93 11.85
CA SER A 21 -10.12 30.12 10.79
C SER A 21 -9.92 28.61 10.97
N GLN A 22 -8.95 28.19 11.80
CA GLN A 22 -8.71 26.80 12.18
C GLN A 22 -9.91 26.13 12.90
N GLY A 23 -10.89 26.92 13.35
CA GLY A 23 -12.15 26.46 13.95
C GLY A 23 -13.29 26.15 12.96
N GLY A 24 -13.07 26.28 11.64
CA GLY A 24 -13.96 25.74 10.59
C GLY A 24 -14.94 26.71 9.92
N ASP A 25 -14.89 28.02 10.18
CA ASP A 25 -15.79 29.00 9.53
C ASP A 25 -15.16 30.41 9.40
N GLY A 26 -13.89 30.47 8.98
CA GLY A 26 -13.10 31.71 8.91
C GLY A 26 -12.76 32.17 7.50
N TYR A 27 -13.35 33.29 7.08
CA TYR A 27 -12.95 34.03 5.87
C TYR A 27 -11.94 35.12 6.22
N TYR A 28 -10.87 35.25 5.43
CA TYR A 28 -9.90 36.36 5.54
C TYR A 28 -9.56 36.96 4.15
N GLY A 29 -9.09 38.20 4.11
CA GLY A 29 -8.66 38.89 2.89
C GLY A 29 -7.17 39.21 2.87
N ARG A 30 -6.77 40.16 2.01
CA ARG A 30 -5.37 40.60 1.84
C ARG A 30 -4.79 41.31 3.07
N GLU A 31 -5.64 41.69 3.99
CA GLU A 31 -5.29 42.37 5.22
C GLU A 31 -4.54 41.47 6.22
N CYS A 32 -4.56 40.14 6.05
CA CYS A 32 -3.69 39.25 6.83
C CYS A 32 -2.20 39.43 6.48
N ASP A 33 -1.85 39.72 5.22
CA ASP A 33 -0.45 39.97 4.82
C ASP A 33 0.09 41.24 5.48
N TRP A 34 -0.75 42.27 5.64
CA TRP A 34 -0.37 43.52 6.29
C TRP A 34 -0.12 43.38 7.79
N TRP A 35 -0.71 42.38 8.45
CA TRP A 35 -0.33 42.03 9.82
C TRP A 35 1.13 41.56 9.88
N SER A 36 1.52 40.64 9.00
CA SER A 36 2.88 40.12 8.92
C SER A 36 3.91 41.23 8.64
N VAL A 37 3.54 42.24 7.85
CA VAL A 37 4.36 43.45 7.64
C VAL A 37 4.52 44.27 8.94
N GLY A 38 3.47 44.36 9.76
CA GLY A 38 3.57 44.97 11.09
C GLY A 38 4.51 44.21 12.04
N VAL A 39 4.44 42.87 12.04
CA VAL A 39 5.35 42.01 12.80
C VAL A 39 6.80 42.20 12.34
N PHE A 40 7.04 42.18 11.02
CA PHE A 40 8.35 42.37 10.41
C PHE A 40 8.96 43.76 10.69
N ILE A 41 8.18 44.84 10.64
CA ILE A 41 8.68 46.19 10.98
C ILE A 41 9.01 46.30 12.47
N PHE A 42 8.25 45.64 13.36
CA PHE A 42 8.61 45.57 14.78
C PHE A 42 9.93 44.83 14.96
N GLU A 43 10.06 43.63 14.39
CA GLU A 43 11.26 42.79 14.51
C GLU A 43 12.53 43.48 13.97
N MET A 44 12.47 44.12 12.80
CA MET A 44 13.60 44.88 12.26
C MET A 44 14.08 46.02 13.16
N LEU A 45 13.20 46.58 14.01
CA LEU A 45 13.51 47.73 14.86
C LEU A 45 13.81 47.33 16.31
N VAL A 46 13.28 46.20 16.78
CA VAL A 46 13.38 45.71 18.17
C VAL A 46 14.38 44.56 18.31
N GLY A 47 14.57 43.75 17.27
CA GLY A 47 15.40 42.54 17.26
C GLY A 47 14.64 41.24 17.53
N ASP A 48 13.46 41.32 18.15
CA ASP A 48 12.59 40.17 18.50
C ASP A 48 11.18 40.33 17.91
N THR A 49 10.43 39.23 17.78
CA THR A 49 9.03 39.27 17.32
C THR A 49 8.09 39.81 18.44
N PRO A 50 7.09 40.65 18.12
CA PRO A 50 6.21 41.31 19.09
C PRO A 50 5.38 40.36 19.96
N PHE A 51 5.23 39.10 19.53
CA PHE A 51 4.41 38.09 20.20
C PHE A 51 5.22 36.85 20.61
N TYR A 52 6.56 36.92 20.57
CA TYR A 52 7.46 35.82 20.93
C TYR A 52 7.11 35.15 22.27
N ALA A 53 7.19 33.82 22.33
CA ALA A 53 7.11 33.06 23.57
C ALA A 53 7.87 31.72 23.42
N ASP A 54 8.33 31.17 24.55
CA ASP A 54 9.06 29.88 24.61
C ASP A 54 8.26 28.66 24.10
N SER A 55 6.97 28.83 23.80
CA SER A 55 6.11 27.77 23.28
C SER A 55 5.13 28.31 22.23
N LEU A 56 4.88 27.48 21.22
CA LEU A 56 3.94 27.73 20.12
C LEU A 56 2.56 28.22 20.59
N VAL A 57 2.03 27.58 21.64
CA VAL A 57 0.73 27.92 22.24
C VAL A 57 0.79 29.29 22.95
N GLY A 58 1.94 29.64 23.55
CA GLY A 58 2.19 30.96 24.11
C GLY A 58 2.18 32.05 23.03
N THR A 59 2.86 31.84 21.91
CA THR A 59 2.87 32.77 20.77
C THR A 59 1.45 32.98 20.23
N TYR A 60 0.70 31.90 20.00
CA TYR A 60 -0.71 32.00 19.58
C TYR A 60 -1.60 32.72 20.61
N SER A 61 -1.39 32.47 21.91
CA SER A 61 -2.14 33.19 22.96
C SER A 61 -1.83 34.68 22.96
N LYS A 62 -0.56 35.08 22.75
CA LYS A 62 -0.16 36.48 22.64
C LYS A 62 -0.74 37.14 21.38
N ILE A 63 -0.71 36.48 20.23
CA ILE A 63 -1.32 36.98 18.98
C ILE A 63 -2.84 37.16 19.12
N MET A 64 -3.52 36.22 19.79
CA MET A 64 -4.96 36.31 20.02
C MET A 64 -5.35 37.44 20.97
N ASP A 65 -4.47 37.80 21.92
CA ASP A 65 -4.61 38.90 22.87
C ASP A 65 -3.76 40.13 22.52
N HIS A 66 -3.53 40.37 21.21
CA HIS A 66 -2.62 41.40 20.69
C HIS A 66 -2.82 42.81 21.26
N LYS A 67 -4.05 43.15 21.64
CA LYS A 67 -4.42 44.45 22.22
C LYS A 67 -3.77 44.72 23.58
N ASN A 68 -3.40 43.67 24.31
CA ASN A 68 -2.78 43.74 25.63
C ASN A 68 -1.33 43.23 25.61
N SER A 69 -1.01 42.29 24.70
CA SER A 69 0.30 41.66 24.62
C SER A 69 1.33 42.49 23.84
N LEU A 70 0.91 43.30 22.85
CA LEU A 70 1.80 44.16 22.07
C LEU A 70 2.38 45.27 22.95
N ASN A 71 3.67 45.17 23.26
CA ASN A 71 4.39 46.16 24.05
C ASN A 71 5.72 46.49 23.36
N PHE A 72 6.11 47.77 23.38
CA PHE A 72 7.41 48.22 22.86
C PHE A 72 8.38 48.35 24.03
N PRO A 73 9.58 47.74 23.97
CA PRO A 73 10.60 47.94 25.00
C PRO A 73 11.00 49.43 25.11
N ASP A 74 11.25 49.89 26.33
CA ASP A 74 11.61 51.30 26.62
C ASP A 74 13.09 51.61 26.29
N ASP A 75 13.91 50.58 26.12
CA ASP A 75 15.34 50.61 25.80
C ASP A 75 15.64 50.69 24.29
N VAL A 76 14.61 50.58 23.44
CA VAL A 76 14.76 50.66 21.97
C VAL A 76 14.23 52.00 21.43
N GLU A 77 15.11 52.77 20.75
CA GLU A 77 14.76 54.06 20.15
C GLU A 77 13.91 53.91 18.87
N ILE A 78 12.59 53.85 19.03
CA ILE A 78 11.63 53.75 17.92
C ILE A 78 10.89 55.08 17.73
N SER A 79 10.89 55.60 16.50
CA SER A 79 10.22 56.86 16.17
C SER A 79 8.69 56.78 16.35
N LYS A 80 8.04 57.94 16.55
CA LYS A 80 6.58 57.99 16.72
C LYS A 80 5.82 57.46 15.50
N ASP A 81 6.31 57.76 14.30
CA ASP A 81 5.69 57.28 13.05
C ASP A 81 5.91 55.77 12.85
N ALA A 82 7.03 55.23 13.32
CA ALA A 82 7.29 53.79 13.33
C ALA A 82 6.38 53.04 14.34
N LYS A 83 6.27 53.53 15.59
CA LYS A 83 5.30 52.96 16.56
C LYS A 83 3.86 53.07 16.00
N ASN A 84 3.52 54.17 15.33
CA ASN A 84 2.19 54.36 14.75
C ASN A 84 1.89 53.38 13.60
N ILE A 85 2.81 53.17 12.65
CA ILE A 85 2.56 52.23 11.54
C ILE A 85 2.45 50.78 12.03
N ILE A 86 3.30 50.38 13.00
CA ILE A 86 3.25 49.05 13.61
C ILE A 86 1.88 48.83 14.27
N CYS A 87 1.42 49.75 15.13
CA CYS A 87 0.09 49.63 15.76
C CYS A 87 -1.08 49.69 14.76
N ALA A 88 -0.91 50.38 13.62
CA ALA A 88 -1.92 50.43 12.57
C ALA A 88 -2.03 49.12 11.76
N PHE A 89 -0.96 48.31 11.73
CA PHE A 89 -0.95 46.95 11.19
C PHE A 89 -1.32 45.88 12.22
N LEU A 90 -0.81 45.99 13.45
CA LEU A 90 -1.03 45.05 14.55
C LEU A 90 -2.33 45.36 15.30
N THR A 91 -3.44 45.32 14.57
CA THR A 91 -4.79 45.54 15.08
C THR A 91 -5.78 44.56 14.43
N ASP A 92 -7.05 44.58 14.86
CA ASP A 92 -8.10 43.76 14.26
C ASP A 92 -8.30 44.11 12.78
N ARG A 93 -8.50 43.09 11.94
CA ARG A 93 -8.61 43.20 10.47
C ARG A 93 -9.63 44.24 9.99
N GLU A 94 -10.67 44.50 10.78
CA GLU A 94 -11.73 45.46 10.45
C GLU A 94 -11.23 46.91 10.37
N VAL A 95 -10.18 47.26 11.14
CA VAL A 95 -9.62 48.62 11.22
C VAL A 95 -8.14 48.68 10.81
N ARG A 96 -7.59 47.57 10.32
CA ARG A 96 -6.18 47.44 9.94
C ARG A 96 -5.83 48.27 8.71
N LEU A 97 -4.68 48.95 8.76
CA LEU A 97 -4.12 49.71 7.65
C LEU A 97 -3.86 48.78 6.44
N GLY A 98 -4.29 49.20 5.26
CA GLY A 98 -4.21 48.42 4.02
C GLY A 98 -5.51 47.71 3.64
N ARG A 99 -6.53 47.70 4.52
CA ARG A 99 -7.87 47.16 4.22
C ARG A 99 -8.52 47.88 3.03
N ASN A 100 -8.33 49.20 2.91
CA ASN A 100 -8.88 50.00 1.81
C ASN A 100 -7.95 50.03 0.58
N GLY A 101 -6.88 49.24 0.58
CA GLY A 101 -5.87 49.16 -0.47
C GLY A 101 -4.53 49.80 -0.08
N VAL A 102 -3.48 49.52 -0.86
CA VAL A 102 -2.09 49.88 -0.52
C VAL A 102 -1.81 51.38 -0.45
N GLU A 103 -2.67 52.22 -1.03
CA GLU A 103 -2.45 53.67 -1.12
C GLU A 103 -2.54 54.39 0.23
N GLU A 104 -3.24 53.84 1.23
CA GLU A 104 -3.22 54.38 2.60
C GLU A 104 -1.91 54.04 3.33
N ILE A 105 -1.29 52.89 3.03
CA ILE A 105 0.04 52.51 3.52
C ILE A 105 1.11 53.42 2.91
N LYS A 106 1.08 53.64 1.60
CA LYS A 106 2.08 54.50 0.90
C LYS A 106 2.09 55.94 1.40
N ARG A 107 0.94 56.46 1.84
CA ARG A 107 0.84 57.83 2.39
C ARG A 107 1.23 57.94 3.86
N HIS A 108 1.59 56.83 4.52
CA HIS A 108 1.93 56.84 5.94
C HIS A 108 3.22 57.64 6.20
N PRO A 109 3.27 58.56 7.19
CA PRO A 109 4.43 59.42 7.44
C PRO A 109 5.76 58.68 7.63
N PHE A 110 5.72 57.45 8.18
CA PHE A 110 6.87 56.56 8.33
C PHE A 110 7.70 56.38 7.04
N PHE A 111 7.06 56.36 5.87
CA PHE A 111 7.76 56.19 4.59
C PHE A 111 8.25 57.50 3.97
N LYS A 112 8.02 58.65 4.61
CA LYS A 112 8.50 59.94 4.13
C LYS A 112 10.01 60.02 4.29
N ASN A 113 10.73 60.04 3.18
CA ASN A 113 12.17 60.09 3.11
C ASN A 113 12.62 60.87 1.86
N ASP A 114 13.89 61.28 1.84
CA ASP A 114 14.48 62.05 0.73
C ASP A 114 15.38 61.21 -0.19
N GLN A 115 15.43 59.89 0.01
CA GLN A 115 16.30 58.96 -0.73
C GLN A 115 15.59 58.29 -1.92
N TRP A 116 14.32 57.91 -1.76
CA TRP A 116 13.55 57.14 -2.74
C TRP A 116 12.07 57.53 -2.77
N THR A 117 11.40 57.21 -3.88
CA THR A 117 9.94 57.26 -4.02
C THR A 117 9.41 55.84 -4.23
N PHE A 118 8.13 55.58 -3.96
CA PHE A 118 7.53 54.25 -4.18
C PHE A 118 7.64 53.72 -5.62
N ASN A 119 7.89 54.61 -6.59
CA ASN A 119 8.09 54.23 -8.00
C ASN A 119 9.56 53.95 -8.34
N THR A 120 10.52 54.41 -7.51
CA THR A 120 11.98 54.36 -7.79
C THR A 120 12.78 53.56 -6.75
N ILE A 121 12.15 53.06 -5.69
CA ILE A 121 12.80 52.34 -4.57
C ILE A 121 13.62 51.11 -4.99
N ARG A 122 13.31 50.50 -6.15
CA ARG A 122 14.11 49.39 -6.71
C ARG A 122 15.34 49.83 -7.50
N ASP A 123 15.38 51.08 -7.95
CA ASP A 123 16.46 51.65 -8.77
C ASP A 123 17.48 52.43 -7.91
N THR A 124 17.12 52.72 -6.65
CA THR A 124 18.02 53.34 -5.67
C THR A 124 18.96 52.31 -5.03
N VAL A 125 20.15 52.76 -4.62
CA VAL A 125 21.14 51.92 -3.94
C VAL A 125 20.55 51.37 -2.64
N ALA A 126 20.58 50.04 -2.47
CA ALA A 126 20.08 49.37 -1.28
C ALA A 126 20.98 49.65 -0.05
N PRO A 127 20.44 49.62 1.19
CA PRO A 127 21.24 49.88 2.40
C PRO A 127 22.41 48.90 2.61
N VAL A 128 22.26 47.66 2.13
CA VAL A 128 23.31 46.64 2.09
C VAL A 128 23.40 46.13 0.66
N VAL A 129 24.57 46.27 0.04
CA VAL A 129 24.88 45.69 -1.27
C VAL A 129 25.82 44.51 -1.01
N PRO A 130 25.43 43.26 -1.30
CA PRO A 130 26.27 42.10 -1.02
C PRO A 130 27.51 42.09 -1.93
N GLU A 131 28.68 41.93 -1.32
CA GLU A 131 29.93 41.72 -2.05
C GLU A 131 30.03 40.25 -2.46
N LEU A 132 29.71 39.95 -3.73
CA LEU A 132 29.73 38.60 -4.28
C LEU A 132 31.05 38.35 -5.03
N SER A 133 31.75 37.29 -4.67
CA SER A 133 32.99 36.86 -5.34
C SER A 133 32.76 36.19 -6.70
N SER A 134 31.56 35.60 -6.89
CA SER A 134 31.15 34.90 -8.12
C SER A 134 29.61 34.83 -8.22
N ASP A 135 29.11 34.31 -9.34
CA ASP A 135 27.69 34.03 -9.58
C ASP A 135 27.14 32.83 -8.78
N ILE A 136 28.03 32.00 -8.23
CA ILE A 136 27.73 30.86 -7.34
C ILE A 136 28.07 31.15 -5.87
N ASP A 137 28.30 32.41 -5.51
CA ASP A 137 28.67 32.79 -4.15
C ASP A 137 27.49 32.63 -3.19
N THR A 138 27.59 31.64 -2.29
CA THR A 138 26.59 31.35 -1.25
C THR A 138 26.97 31.89 0.13
N SER A 139 27.95 32.80 0.26
CA SER A 139 28.42 33.32 1.56
C SER A 139 27.37 34.07 2.38
N ASN A 140 26.28 34.50 1.75
CA ASN A 140 25.13 35.13 2.40
C ASN A 140 24.03 34.11 2.80
N PHE A 141 24.33 32.81 2.72
CA PHE A 141 23.47 31.70 3.15
C PHE A 141 24.26 30.81 4.12
N ASP A 142 23.60 30.38 5.20
CA ASP A 142 24.22 29.46 6.16
C ASP A 142 24.51 28.08 5.52
N GLU A 143 25.60 27.43 5.95
CA GLU A 143 25.89 26.06 5.56
C GLU A 143 24.84 25.11 6.14
N ILE A 144 24.08 24.45 5.26
CA ILE A 144 23.09 23.44 5.64
C ILE A 144 23.80 22.09 5.78
N GLU A 145 23.78 21.50 6.97
CA GLU A 145 24.30 20.14 7.17
C GLU A 145 23.46 19.13 6.38
N ASP A 146 24.11 18.32 5.51
CA ASP A 146 23.48 17.18 4.87
C ASP A 146 23.03 16.16 5.94
N ASP A 147 21.72 16.02 6.13
CA ASP A 147 21.14 14.98 6.98
C ASP A 147 21.39 13.61 6.33
N LYS A 148 22.38 12.87 6.85
CA LYS A 148 22.88 11.58 6.30
C LYS A 148 21.94 10.39 6.56
N GLY A 149 20.63 10.64 6.62
CA GLY A 149 19.60 9.62 6.61
C GLY A 149 19.41 9.02 5.21
N ASP A 150 18.93 7.78 5.15
CA ASP A 150 18.43 7.21 3.90
C ASP A 150 17.28 8.06 3.37
N VAL A 151 17.43 8.63 2.17
CA VAL A 151 16.40 9.45 1.51
C VAL A 151 15.10 8.66 1.42
N GLU A 152 14.05 9.12 2.09
CA GLU A 152 12.79 8.38 2.21
C GLU A 152 12.07 8.25 0.86
N THR A 153 12.24 7.09 0.21
CA THR A 153 11.59 6.79 -1.07
C THR A 153 10.20 6.19 -0.87
N PHE A 154 9.26 6.50 -1.77
CA PHE A 154 7.96 5.85 -1.79
C PHE A 154 8.12 4.31 -1.84
N PRO A 155 7.47 3.55 -0.95
CA PRO A 155 7.57 2.10 -0.94
C PRO A 155 7.08 1.52 -2.27
N LYS A 156 7.79 0.52 -2.80
CA LYS A 156 7.42 -0.14 -4.08
C LYS A 156 5.99 -0.69 -3.98
N PRO A 157 5.02 -0.12 -4.72
CA PRO A 157 3.63 -0.42 -4.48
C PRO A 157 3.23 -1.74 -5.17
N LYS A 158 2.48 -2.58 -4.46
CA LYS A 158 2.00 -3.89 -4.98
C LYS A 158 0.81 -3.76 -5.94
N ALA A 159 0.23 -2.57 -6.06
CA ALA A 159 -0.88 -2.21 -6.95
C ALA A 159 -0.73 -0.74 -7.38
N PHE A 160 -1.58 -0.26 -8.29
CA PHE A 160 -1.53 1.16 -8.70
C PHE A 160 -2.06 2.08 -7.60
N VAL A 161 -1.14 2.72 -6.86
CA VAL A 161 -1.43 3.68 -5.79
C VAL A 161 -1.52 5.14 -6.25
N GLY A 162 -1.04 5.44 -7.46
CA GLY A 162 -1.17 6.78 -8.04
C GLY A 162 -0.43 7.90 -7.30
N ASN A 163 0.64 7.63 -6.54
CA ASN A 163 1.38 8.64 -5.75
C ASN A 163 1.82 9.90 -6.56
N GLN A 164 1.96 9.78 -7.88
CA GLN A 164 2.34 10.89 -8.77
C GLN A 164 1.14 11.71 -9.30
N LEU A 165 -0.10 11.26 -9.09
CA LEU A 165 -1.32 11.92 -9.59
C LEU A 165 -1.60 13.29 -8.96
N PRO A 166 -1.39 13.54 -7.64
CA PRO A 166 -1.57 14.88 -7.06
C PRO A 166 -0.67 15.93 -7.71
N PHE A 167 0.51 15.52 -8.16
CA PHE A 167 1.47 16.39 -8.84
C PHE A 167 1.15 16.61 -10.32
N SER A 168 0.10 16.01 -10.89
CA SER A 168 -0.29 16.21 -12.29
C SER A 168 -0.56 17.68 -12.65
N ALA A 169 -1.05 18.49 -11.70
CA ALA A 169 -1.20 19.94 -11.88
C ALA A 169 0.15 20.70 -11.82
N ALA A 170 1.09 20.27 -10.98
CA ALA A 170 2.47 20.76 -10.99
C ALA A 170 3.18 20.34 -12.28
N LEU A 171 2.82 19.18 -12.83
CA LEU A 171 3.25 18.67 -14.14
C LEU A 171 2.60 19.47 -15.27
N GLN A 172 1.35 19.95 -15.16
CA GLN A 172 0.74 20.90 -16.11
C GLN A 172 1.30 22.32 -16.01
N LYS A 173 1.79 22.74 -14.84
CA LYS A 173 2.43 24.06 -14.65
C LYS A 173 3.89 24.01 -15.09
N LYS A 174 4.61 22.92 -14.82
CA LYS A 174 5.89 22.61 -15.46
C LYS A 174 5.74 22.39 -16.96
N LEU A 175 4.69 21.73 -17.46
CA LEU A 175 4.43 21.60 -18.90
C LEU A 175 4.15 22.95 -19.53
N ARG A 176 3.33 23.83 -18.94
CA ARG A 176 3.13 25.17 -19.51
C ARG A 176 4.35 26.08 -19.39
N HIS A 177 5.11 25.99 -18.31
CA HIS A 177 6.38 26.72 -18.19
C HIS A 177 7.42 26.17 -19.18
N LEU A 178 7.51 24.84 -19.32
CA LEU A 178 8.31 24.17 -20.35
C LEU A 178 7.75 24.36 -21.76
N GLU A 179 6.47 24.65 -22.00
CA GLU A 179 5.94 24.96 -23.33
C GLU A 179 6.29 26.38 -23.75
N VAL A 180 6.20 27.33 -22.81
CA VAL A 180 6.66 28.72 -23.03
C VAL A 180 8.19 28.77 -23.13
N GLN A 181 8.88 28.04 -22.27
CA GLN A 181 10.33 27.91 -22.29
C GLN A 181 10.81 27.09 -23.50
N ILE A 182 10.13 26.02 -23.93
CA ILE A 182 10.46 25.32 -25.20
C ILE A 182 10.09 26.16 -26.41
N ASN A 183 9.13 27.09 -26.36
CA ASN A 183 8.91 28.01 -27.47
C ASN A 183 10.01 29.09 -27.55
N ASN A 184 10.36 29.73 -26.43
CA ASN A 184 11.44 30.72 -26.41
C ASN A 184 12.82 30.06 -26.63
N ASP A 185 13.09 28.94 -25.96
CA ASP A 185 14.30 28.15 -26.14
C ASP A 185 14.30 27.50 -27.53
N LYS A 186 13.19 27.11 -28.17
CA LYS A 186 13.22 26.75 -29.61
C LYS A 186 13.72 27.91 -30.43
N GLN A 187 13.17 29.10 -30.23
CA GLN A 187 13.52 30.26 -31.04
C GLN A 187 14.98 30.68 -30.88
N VAL A 188 15.59 30.47 -29.71
CA VAL A 188 17.02 30.72 -29.44
C VAL A 188 17.92 29.51 -29.78
N LYS A 189 17.42 28.28 -29.63
CA LYS A 189 18.10 27.02 -29.94
C LYS A 189 18.15 26.75 -31.44
N ASP A 190 17.14 27.14 -32.20
CA ASP A 190 17.17 27.06 -33.66
C ASP A 190 18.28 27.98 -34.22
N ASP A 191 18.47 29.17 -33.62
CA ASP A 191 19.57 30.10 -33.95
C ASP A 191 20.97 29.64 -33.48
N LEU A 192 21.08 28.90 -32.37
CA LEU A 192 22.36 28.41 -31.81
C LEU A 192 22.76 27.01 -32.31
N GLU A 193 21.82 26.08 -32.51
CA GLU A 193 22.09 24.75 -33.08
C GLU A 193 22.50 24.85 -34.55
N HIS A 194 22.06 25.88 -35.29
CA HIS A 194 22.50 26.12 -36.66
C HIS A 194 23.99 26.53 -36.74
N LYS A 195 24.57 27.07 -35.66
CA LYS A 195 26.02 27.40 -35.60
C LYS A 195 26.87 26.26 -35.02
N TYR A 196 26.37 25.51 -34.04
CA TYR A 196 27.17 24.46 -33.39
C TYR A 196 27.20 23.11 -34.12
N ARG A 197 26.22 22.81 -35.00
CA ARG A 197 26.19 21.55 -35.77
C ARG A 197 27.14 21.51 -36.99
N TYR A 198 27.79 22.61 -37.36
CA TYR A 198 28.71 22.62 -38.51
C TYR A 198 30.13 22.08 -38.22
N SER A 199 30.53 21.90 -36.95
CA SER A 199 31.96 21.74 -36.61
C SER A 199 32.33 20.59 -35.65
N SER A 200 31.46 19.60 -35.43
CA SER A 200 31.88 18.38 -34.71
C SER A 200 31.18 17.12 -35.22
N CYS A 201 31.81 16.49 -36.22
CA CYS A 201 31.61 15.09 -36.54
C CYS A 201 32.78 14.28 -35.93
N CYS A 202 32.55 13.00 -35.66
CA CYS A 202 33.51 12.02 -35.12
C CYS A 202 33.85 12.11 -33.62
N SER A 203 32.97 11.52 -32.81
CA SER A 203 33.42 10.50 -31.85
C SER A 203 32.38 9.39 -31.74
N ASN A 204 32.74 8.20 -32.22
CA ASN A 204 32.03 6.96 -31.92
C ASN A 204 32.08 6.73 -30.40
N ASN A 205 30.96 6.34 -29.75
CA ASN A 205 30.93 5.46 -28.55
C ASN A 205 29.55 5.28 -27.85
N THR A 206 28.44 5.81 -28.37
CA THR A 206 27.14 5.73 -27.63
C THR A 206 25.96 5.10 -28.39
N LEU A 207 26.24 4.21 -29.35
CA LEU A 207 25.21 3.33 -29.97
C LEU A 207 25.39 1.84 -29.62
N GLU A 208 26.27 1.49 -28.66
CA GLU A 208 26.43 0.10 -28.21
C GLU A 208 25.65 -0.22 -26.92
N HIS A 209 25.50 0.73 -26.00
CA HIS A 209 24.99 0.43 -24.64
C HIS A 209 23.52 0.01 -24.56
N SER A 210 22.63 0.53 -25.42
CA SER A 210 21.21 0.12 -25.42
C SER A 210 20.95 -1.16 -26.22
N GLY A 211 21.85 -1.51 -27.16
CA GLY A 211 21.81 -2.78 -27.88
C GLY A 211 22.31 -3.95 -27.00
N SER A 212 23.32 -3.70 -26.16
CA SER A 212 23.95 -4.74 -25.33
C SER A 212 23.01 -5.40 -24.33
N ASN A 213 22.09 -4.68 -23.68
CA ASN A 213 21.17 -5.31 -22.73
C ASN A 213 20.14 -6.24 -23.42
N CYS A 214 19.66 -5.87 -24.61
CA CYS A 214 18.79 -6.74 -25.41
C CYS A 214 19.56 -7.95 -25.98
N GLN A 215 20.79 -7.74 -26.47
CA GLN A 215 21.66 -8.84 -26.91
C GLN A 215 22.05 -9.79 -25.77
N ASN A 216 22.28 -9.30 -24.56
CA ASN A 216 22.63 -10.15 -23.41
C ASN A 216 21.44 -11.00 -22.97
N GLY A 217 20.23 -10.42 -22.90
CA GLY A 217 19.01 -11.19 -22.68
C GLY A 217 18.82 -12.29 -23.74
N ARG A 218 19.03 -11.95 -25.02
CA ARG A 218 18.98 -12.91 -26.14
C ARG A 218 20.04 -14.01 -26.04
N LYS A 219 21.30 -13.66 -25.80
CA LYS A 219 22.41 -14.63 -25.64
C LYS A 219 22.14 -15.59 -24.49
N ASN A 220 21.59 -15.08 -23.37
CA ASN A 220 21.24 -15.89 -22.21
C ASN A 220 20.06 -16.84 -22.49
N LEU A 221 19.06 -16.40 -23.26
CA LEU A 221 17.96 -17.28 -23.72
C LEU A 221 18.45 -18.32 -24.74
N GLU A 222 19.23 -17.93 -25.75
CA GLU A 222 19.80 -18.87 -26.73
C GLU A 222 20.77 -19.87 -26.09
N SER A 223 21.56 -19.46 -25.09
CA SER A 223 22.42 -20.38 -24.33
C SER A 223 21.62 -21.32 -23.45
N SER A 224 20.54 -20.83 -22.81
CA SER A 224 19.64 -21.66 -22.00
C SER A 224 18.90 -22.70 -22.85
N VAL A 225 18.37 -22.30 -24.02
CA VAL A 225 17.76 -23.24 -24.98
C VAL A 225 18.78 -24.29 -25.44
N ARG A 226 19.99 -23.87 -25.83
CA ARG A 226 21.08 -24.80 -26.21
C ARG A 226 21.56 -25.70 -25.07
N GLN A 227 21.40 -25.29 -23.82
CA GLN A 227 21.70 -26.11 -22.65
C GLN A 227 20.60 -27.15 -22.43
N LEU A 228 19.34 -26.73 -22.43
CA LEU A 228 18.18 -27.62 -22.31
C LEU A 228 18.10 -28.63 -23.46
N GLU A 229 18.49 -28.26 -24.68
CA GLU A 229 18.61 -29.18 -25.82
C GLU A 229 19.72 -30.24 -25.62
N ARG A 230 20.85 -29.86 -24.99
CA ARG A 230 21.93 -30.80 -24.62
C ARG A 230 21.50 -31.73 -23.50
N GLU A 231 20.86 -31.21 -22.46
CA GLU A 231 20.31 -32.00 -21.34
C GLU A 231 19.21 -32.96 -21.83
N LYS A 232 18.33 -32.51 -22.72
CA LYS A 232 17.36 -33.35 -23.43
C LYS A 232 18.05 -34.49 -24.18
N ALA A 233 19.08 -34.21 -24.99
CA ALA A 233 19.79 -35.25 -25.74
C ALA A 233 20.46 -36.29 -24.82
N LEU A 234 21.06 -35.84 -23.70
CA LEU A 234 21.64 -36.73 -22.68
C LEU A 234 20.58 -37.58 -21.96
N LEU A 235 19.42 -37.01 -21.64
CA LEU A 235 18.31 -37.74 -21.04
C LEU A 235 17.64 -38.71 -22.02
N GLN A 236 17.52 -38.35 -23.30
CA GLN A 236 17.08 -39.27 -24.35
C GLN A 236 18.02 -40.48 -24.47
N HIS A 237 19.34 -40.26 -24.48
CA HIS A 237 20.32 -41.35 -24.51
C HIS A 237 20.20 -42.25 -23.26
N LYS A 238 20.16 -41.65 -22.05
CA LYS A 238 20.01 -42.40 -20.79
C LYS A 238 18.70 -43.18 -20.72
N SER A 239 17.60 -42.63 -21.24
CA SER A 239 16.29 -43.30 -21.33
C SER A 239 16.32 -44.49 -22.30
N LEU A 240 16.99 -44.35 -23.45
CA LEU A 240 17.17 -45.45 -24.40
C LEU A 240 18.06 -46.56 -23.81
N GLU A 241 19.06 -46.20 -23.02
CA GLU A 241 19.95 -47.15 -22.35
C GLU A 241 19.26 -47.89 -21.19
N SER A 242 18.43 -47.19 -20.40
CA SER A 242 17.63 -47.84 -19.34
C SER A 242 16.56 -48.76 -19.92
N HIS A 243 15.97 -48.40 -21.06
CA HIS A 243 15.04 -49.27 -21.79
C HIS A 243 15.70 -50.58 -22.22
N ARG A 244 16.89 -50.53 -22.83
CA ARG A 244 17.65 -51.73 -23.22
C ARG A 244 18.04 -52.61 -22.03
N LYS A 245 18.36 -52.01 -20.87
CA LYS A 245 18.63 -52.75 -19.63
C LYS A 245 17.37 -53.44 -19.10
N ALA A 246 16.23 -52.75 -19.10
CA ALA A 246 14.95 -53.32 -18.69
C ALA A 246 14.48 -54.47 -19.60
N GLU A 247 14.75 -54.41 -20.91
CA GLU A 247 14.51 -55.52 -21.85
C GLU A 247 15.43 -56.71 -21.55
N SER A 248 16.74 -56.47 -21.36
CA SER A 248 17.70 -57.52 -21.02
C SER A 248 17.35 -58.26 -19.72
N GLU A 249 16.89 -57.55 -18.69
CA GLU A 249 16.40 -58.17 -17.44
C GLU A 249 15.06 -58.91 -17.63
N ALA A 250 14.16 -58.38 -18.46
CA ALA A 250 12.90 -59.08 -18.79
C ALA A 250 13.14 -60.40 -19.55
N ASP A 251 14.17 -60.47 -20.39
CA ASP A 251 14.59 -61.72 -21.05
C ASP A 251 15.30 -62.67 -20.08
N ARG A 252 16.18 -62.18 -19.19
CA ARG A 252 16.77 -63.02 -18.11
C ARG A 252 15.70 -63.64 -17.21
N LYS A 253 14.70 -62.85 -16.80
CA LYS A 253 13.53 -63.33 -16.06
C LYS A 253 12.83 -64.47 -16.80
N ARG A 254 12.62 -64.33 -18.12
CA ARG A 254 11.98 -65.37 -18.96
C ARG A 254 12.83 -66.64 -19.03
N CYS A 255 14.16 -66.52 -19.10
CA CYS A 255 15.06 -67.68 -19.03
C CYS A 255 14.95 -68.41 -17.69
N LEU A 256 14.94 -67.69 -16.56
CA LEU A 256 14.76 -68.27 -15.22
C LEU A 256 13.36 -68.87 -15.01
N GLU A 257 12.31 -68.30 -15.60
CA GLU A 257 10.96 -68.90 -15.60
C GLU A 257 10.96 -70.26 -16.31
N ASN A 258 11.63 -70.36 -17.46
CA ASN A 258 11.77 -71.62 -18.20
C ASN A 258 12.61 -72.64 -17.44
N GLU A 259 13.69 -72.22 -16.77
CA GLU A 259 14.55 -73.08 -15.94
C GLU A 259 13.80 -73.61 -14.70
N VAL A 260 13.08 -72.74 -13.99
CA VAL A 260 12.20 -73.13 -12.86
C VAL A 260 11.15 -74.14 -13.31
N ASN A 261 10.52 -73.93 -14.47
CA ASN A 261 9.55 -74.89 -15.01
C ASN A 261 10.21 -76.23 -15.36
N SER A 262 11.39 -76.23 -16.00
CA SER A 262 12.12 -77.47 -16.32
C SER A 262 12.56 -78.24 -15.08
N LEU A 263 13.09 -77.56 -14.04
CA LEU A 263 13.46 -78.18 -12.78
C LEU A 263 12.24 -78.76 -12.04
N ARG A 264 11.08 -78.10 -12.14
CA ARG A 264 9.81 -78.59 -11.59
C ARG A 264 9.33 -79.86 -12.30
N ASP A 265 9.34 -79.86 -13.63
CA ASP A 265 8.96 -81.03 -14.43
C ASP A 265 9.89 -82.21 -14.15
N GLN A 266 11.21 -81.98 -14.05
CA GLN A 266 12.19 -83.00 -13.67
C GLN A 266 11.97 -83.54 -12.25
N LEU A 267 11.65 -82.68 -11.28
CA LEU A 267 11.33 -83.08 -9.91
C LEU A 267 10.06 -83.94 -9.86
N ASP A 268 9.01 -83.57 -10.60
CA ASP A 268 7.74 -84.31 -10.65
C ASP A 268 7.86 -85.64 -11.40
N ASP A 269 8.68 -85.71 -12.46
CA ASP A 269 9.04 -86.98 -13.12
C ASP A 269 9.85 -87.90 -12.21
N MET A 270 10.80 -87.36 -11.43
CA MET A 270 11.55 -88.14 -10.45
C MET A 270 10.66 -88.63 -9.30
N LYS A 271 9.69 -87.83 -8.84
CA LYS A 271 8.68 -88.24 -7.85
C LYS A 271 7.77 -89.34 -8.39
N ARG A 272 7.45 -89.33 -9.69
CA ARG A 272 6.64 -90.38 -10.34
C ARG A 272 7.39 -91.68 -10.59
N ARG A 273 8.69 -91.66 -10.87
CA ARG A 273 9.45 -92.86 -11.30
C ARG A 273 9.95 -93.78 -10.19
N ASN A 274 10.05 -93.36 -8.92
CA ASN A 274 10.66 -94.20 -7.87
C ASN A 274 10.25 -93.84 -6.43
N GLN A 275 9.55 -94.75 -5.72
CA GLN A 275 9.10 -94.54 -4.34
C GLN A 275 9.90 -95.29 -3.25
N ASN A 276 10.81 -96.22 -3.60
CA ASN A 276 11.37 -97.20 -2.65
C ASN A 276 12.92 -97.21 -2.57
N SER A 277 13.62 -96.08 -2.65
CA SER A 277 15.10 -96.05 -2.51
C SER A 277 15.65 -94.76 -1.88
N HIS A 278 16.54 -94.90 -0.88
CA HIS A 278 17.19 -93.80 -0.15
C HIS A 278 17.91 -92.81 -1.08
N ILE A 279 18.64 -93.34 -2.08
CA ILE A 279 19.41 -92.54 -3.07
C ILE A 279 18.47 -91.69 -3.93
N SER A 280 17.24 -92.18 -4.20
CA SER A 280 16.23 -91.40 -4.93
C SER A 280 15.71 -90.24 -4.08
N ASN A 281 15.60 -90.44 -2.76
CA ASN A 281 15.12 -89.43 -1.82
C ASN A 281 16.13 -88.28 -1.65
N GLU A 282 17.42 -88.59 -1.53
CA GLU A 282 18.50 -87.58 -1.51
C GLU A 282 18.53 -86.74 -2.80
N LYS A 283 18.39 -87.37 -3.97
CA LYS A 283 18.29 -86.66 -5.24
C LYS A 283 17.03 -85.80 -5.33
N ASN A 284 15.92 -86.22 -4.72
CA ASN A 284 14.69 -85.43 -4.66
C ASN A 284 14.88 -84.17 -3.80
N ILE A 285 15.52 -84.31 -2.64
CA ILE A 285 15.88 -83.19 -1.76
C ILE A 285 16.83 -82.22 -2.49
N HIS A 286 17.80 -82.74 -3.24
CA HIS A 286 18.74 -81.92 -4.02
C HIS A 286 18.04 -81.12 -5.13
N LEU A 287 17.20 -81.76 -5.95
CA LEU A 287 16.41 -81.09 -6.99
C LEU A 287 15.41 -80.09 -6.39
N GLN A 288 14.80 -80.42 -5.25
CA GLN A 288 13.89 -79.50 -4.57
C GLN A 288 14.62 -78.27 -4.01
N LYS A 289 15.84 -78.42 -3.48
CA LYS A 289 16.71 -77.31 -3.08
C LYS A 289 17.13 -76.44 -4.27
N GLN A 290 17.53 -77.03 -5.40
CA GLN A 290 17.85 -76.30 -6.63
C GLN A 290 16.62 -75.54 -7.18
N LEU A 291 15.44 -76.15 -7.12
CA LEU A 291 14.18 -75.50 -7.51
C LEU A 291 13.82 -74.34 -6.57
N GLU A 292 14.05 -74.47 -5.26
CA GLU A 292 13.86 -73.38 -4.31
C GLU A 292 14.85 -72.23 -4.55
N GLU A 293 16.13 -72.53 -4.78
CA GLU A 293 17.18 -71.57 -5.14
C GLU A 293 16.80 -70.81 -6.44
N ALA A 294 16.45 -71.53 -7.51
CA ALA A 294 16.00 -70.92 -8.77
C ALA A 294 14.73 -70.06 -8.60
N ASN A 295 13.77 -70.47 -7.76
CA ASN A 295 12.59 -69.67 -7.41
C ASN A 295 12.92 -68.44 -6.55
N THR A 296 13.98 -68.44 -5.74
CA THR A 296 14.44 -67.23 -5.04
C THR A 296 15.10 -66.24 -5.99
N LEU A 297 15.93 -66.72 -6.92
CA LEU A 297 16.55 -65.88 -7.96
C LEU A 297 15.51 -65.27 -8.90
N LEU A 298 14.56 -66.08 -9.38
CA LEU A 298 13.45 -65.60 -10.22
C LEU A 298 12.62 -64.51 -9.52
N ARG A 299 12.34 -64.66 -8.22
CA ARG A 299 11.64 -63.61 -7.45
C ARG A 299 12.46 -62.32 -7.40
N ALA A 300 13.75 -62.41 -7.06
CA ALA A 300 14.64 -61.24 -7.01
C ALA A 300 14.73 -60.50 -8.36
N GLU A 301 14.90 -61.23 -9.46
CA GLU A 301 14.91 -60.68 -10.83
C GLU A 301 13.53 -60.12 -11.24
N SER A 302 12.43 -60.74 -10.82
CA SER A 302 11.08 -60.19 -11.09
C SER A 302 10.85 -58.84 -10.38
N GLU A 303 11.41 -58.67 -9.19
CA GLU A 303 11.38 -57.41 -8.46
C GLU A 303 12.35 -56.37 -9.05
N ALA A 304 13.54 -56.78 -9.52
CA ALA A 304 14.47 -55.90 -10.23
C ALA A 304 13.83 -55.34 -11.51
N ALA A 305 13.29 -56.22 -12.36
CA ALA A 305 12.64 -55.84 -13.62
C ALA A 305 11.35 -55.02 -13.42
N THR A 306 10.69 -55.08 -12.25
CA THR A 306 9.54 -54.19 -11.93
C THR A 306 10.00 -52.85 -11.37
N ARG A 307 11.09 -52.80 -10.59
CA ARG A 307 11.75 -51.54 -10.18
C ARG A 307 12.27 -50.77 -11.39
N LEU A 308 13.02 -51.40 -12.30
CA LEU A 308 13.53 -50.74 -13.51
C LEU A 308 12.41 -50.17 -14.39
N ARG A 309 11.35 -50.93 -14.64
CA ARG A 309 10.20 -50.43 -15.43
C ARG A 309 9.53 -49.21 -14.82
N LYS A 310 9.41 -49.12 -13.49
CA LYS A 310 8.93 -47.90 -12.82
C LYS A 310 9.85 -46.71 -13.10
N THR A 311 11.17 -46.86 -12.87
CA THR A 311 12.14 -45.79 -13.14
C THR A 311 12.15 -45.36 -14.62
N GLN A 312 11.99 -46.30 -15.56
CA GLN A 312 11.88 -46.00 -16.98
C GLN A 312 10.63 -45.16 -17.30
N THR A 313 9.46 -45.52 -16.75
CA THR A 313 8.23 -44.74 -16.96
C THR A 313 8.31 -43.32 -16.37
N GLU A 314 9.08 -43.15 -15.30
CA GLU A 314 9.29 -41.86 -14.64
C GLU A 314 10.25 -40.96 -15.45
N SER A 315 11.41 -41.49 -15.87
CA SER A 315 12.32 -40.78 -16.78
C SER A 315 11.65 -40.42 -18.11
N SER A 316 10.76 -41.27 -18.63
CA SER A 316 10.00 -40.97 -19.86
C SER A 316 9.02 -39.80 -19.68
N LYS A 317 8.40 -39.63 -18.50
CA LYS A 317 7.53 -38.48 -18.20
C LYS A 317 8.34 -37.19 -18.06
N GLN A 318 9.47 -37.24 -17.36
CA GLN A 318 10.38 -36.09 -17.21
C GLN A 318 10.89 -35.61 -18.58
N LEU A 319 11.23 -36.55 -19.47
CA LEU A 319 11.60 -36.23 -20.84
C LEU A 319 10.46 -35.53 -21.60
N GLN A 320 9.24 -36.06 -21.57
CA GLN A 320 8.08 -35.43 -22.22
C GLN A 320 7.81 -34.00 -21.72
N GLN A 321 7.98 -33.75 -20.42
CA GLN A 321 7.83 -32.41 -19.86
C GLN A 321 8.91 -31.45 -20.38
N LEU A 322 10.17 -31.89 -20.45
CA LEU A 322 11.24 -31.07 -21.03
C LEU A 322 11.02 -30.80 -22.52
N GLU A 323 10.46 -31.75 -23.28
CA GLU A 323 10.12 -31.54 -24.68
C GLU A 323 8.99 -30.52 -24.89
N ALA A 324 8.01 -30.46 -23.99
CA ALA A 324 6.99 -29.42 -23.98
C ALA A 324 7.60 -28.04 -23.68
N ASN A 325 8.42 -27.94 -22.63
CA ASN A 325 9.07 -26.69 -22.21
C ASN A 325 9.98 -26.11 -23.31
N VAL A 326 10.77 -26.96 -23.99
CA VAL A 326 11.63 -26.53 -25.10
C VAL A 326 10.80 -25.99 -26.28
N ARG A 327 9.67 -26.63 -26.61
CA ARG A 327 8.77 -26.17 -27.67
C ARG A 327 8.17 -24.79 -27.34
N GLU A 328 7.69 -24.61 -26.11
CA GLU A 328 7.13 -23.32 -25.66
C GLU A 328 8.17 -22.18 -25.73
N LEU A 329 9.43 -22.45 -25.38
CA LEU A 329 10.53 -21.49 -25.51
C LEU A 329 10.85 -21.18 -26.97
N GLN A 330 10.86 -22.19 -27.86
CA GLN A 330 11.06 -22.00 -29.30
C GLN A 330 9.94 -21.16 -29.93
N ASP A 331 8.67 -21.39 -29.54
CA ASP A 331 7.52 -20.61 -30.01
C ASP A 331 7.61 -19.14 -29.54
N LYS A 332 8.01 -18.90 -28.28
CA LYS A 332 8.27 -17.54 -27.76
C LYS A 332 9.40 -16.83 -28.51
N CYS A 333 10.49 -17.52 -28.83
CA CYS A 333 11.57 -16.97 -29.66
C CYS A 333 11.07 -16.59 -31.07
N CYS A 334 10.27 -17.44 -31.72
CA CYS A 334 9.67 -17.15 -33.03
C CYS A 334 8.75 -15.91 -33.00
N LEU A 335 7.97 -15.73 -31.93
CA LEU A 335 7.10 -14.56 -31.76
C LEU A 335 7.91 -13.26 -31.59
N LEU A 336 8.98 -13.30 -30.80
CA LEU A 336 9.89 -12.16 -30.61
C LEU A 336 10.60 -11.79 -31.92
N GLU A 337 11.00 -12.76 -32.74
CA GLU A 337 11.63 -12.51 -34.03
C GLU A 337 10.67 -11.87 -35.05
N ARG A 338 9.40 -12.30 -35.07
CA ARG A 338 8.35 -11.65 -35.88
C ARG A 338 8.06 -10.22 -35.42
N SER A 339 8.01 -9.98 -34.11
CA SER A 339 7.85 -8.64 -33.54
C SER A 339 9.01 -7.72 -33.91
N LYS A 340 10.25 -8.19 -33.76
CA LYS A 340 11.46 -7.48 -34.20
C LYS A 340 11.40 -7.09 -35.68
N LEU A 341 11.02 -8.03 -36.57
CA LEU A 341 10.90 -7.77 -38.01
C LEU A 341 9.78 -6.78 -38.36
N SER A 342 8.73 -6.64 -37.53
CA SER A 342 7.74 -5.57 -37.68
C SER A 342 8.34 -4.21 -37.30
N LEU A 343 8.97 -4.13 -36.12
CA LEU A 343 9.60 -2.92 -35.61
C LEU A 343 10.74 -2.42 -36.52
N GLU A 344 11.52 -3.31 -37.12
CA GLU A 344 12.56 -2.95 -38.10
C GLU A 344 11.94 -2.33 -39.37
N LYS A 345 10.82 -2.86 -39.86
CA LYS A 345 10.09 -2.28 -41.00
C LYS A 345 9.47 -0.92 -40.66
N GLU A 346 8.91 -0.78 -39.45
CA GLU A 346 8.36 0.47 -38.95
C GLU A 346 9.46 1.54 -38.81
N CYS A 347 10.64 1.19 -38.28
CA CYS A 347 11.80 2.09 -38.21
C CYS A 347 12.25 2.55 -39.61
N ILE A 348 12.35 1.64 -40.58
CA ILE A 348 12.71 2.00 -41.96
C ILE A 348 11.65 2.92 -42.60
N SER A 349 10.37 2.64 -42.36
CA SER A 349 9.24 3.48 -42.84
C SER A 349 9.29 4.89 -42.24
N LEU A 350 9.49 4.99 -40.92
CA LEU A 350 9.61 6.28 -40.21
C LEU A 350 10.86 7.04 -40.63
N GLN A 351 11.98 6.36 -40.91
CA GLN A 351 13.19 7.00 -41.42
C GLN A 351 13.00 7.55 -42.83
N ALA A 352 12.31 6.82 -43.72
CA ALA A 352 11.96 7.30 -45.05
C ALA A 352 10.99 8.50 -45.01
N ALA A 353 10.00 8.47 -44.10
CA ALA A 353 9.09 9.60 -43.87
C ALA A 353 9.86 10.85 -43.37
N LEU A 354 10.77 10.67 -42.40
CA LEU A 354 11.63 11.75 -41.88
C LEU A 354 12.55 12.33 -42.96
N GLU A 355 13.11 11.51 -43.85
CA GLU A 355 13.90 11.99 -45.00
C GLU A 355 13.05 12.75 -46.02
N THR A 356 11.77 12.43 -46.15
CA THR A 356 10.83 13.12 -47.05
C THR A 356 10.45 14.48 -46.48
N GLU A 357 10.01 14.53 -45.21
CA GLU A 357 9.75 15.77 -44.45
C GLU A 357 10.95 16.73 -44.44
N ARG A 358 12.18 16.21 -44.29
CA ARG A 358 13.40 17.03 -44.36
C ARG A 358 13.61 17.69 -45.73
N ARG A 359 13.26 17.01 -46.83
CA ARG A 359 13.35 17.58 -48.19
C ARG A 359 12.27 18.64 -48.40
N GLU A 360 11.04 18.35 -47.99
CA GLU A 360 9.92 19.30 -48.10
C GLU A 360 10.15 20.55 -47.26
N HIS A 361 10.69 20.42 -46.04
CA HIS A 361 11.09 21.56 -45.21
C HIS A 361 12.24 22.37 -45.81
N SER A 362 13.26 21.72 -46.39
CA SER A 362 14.35 22.42 -47.09
C SER A 362 13.83 23.24 -48.26
N GLN A 363 12.96 22.64 -49.09
CA GLN A 363 12.36 23.29 -50.24
C GLN A 363 11.39 24.42 -49.84
N GLY A 364 10.63 24.22 -48.75
CA GLY A 364 9.84 25.27 -48.11
C GLY A 364 10.69 26.46 -47.66
N SER A 365 11.81 26.20 -46.98
CA SER A 365 12.75 27.24 -46.54
C SER A 365 13.35 28.06 -47.69
N GLU A 366 13.72 27.41 -48.80
CA GLU A 366 14.20 28.08 -50.02
C GLU A 366 13.12 28.99 -50.61
N THR A 367 11.88 28.49 -50.78
CA THR A 367 10.78 29.31 -51.32
C THR A 367 10.40 30.49 -50.41
N ILE A 368 10.52 30.36 -49.08
CA ILE A 368 10.33 31.46 -48.14
C ILE A 368 11.43 32.51 -48.31
N SER A 369 12.69 32.10 -48.47
CA SER A 369 13.83 32.99 -48.70
C SER A 369 13.65 33.81 -49.99
N ASP A 370 13.27 33.15 -51.09
CA ASP A 370 12.98 33.80 -52.37
C ASP A 370 11.83 34.81 -52.28
N LEU A 371 10.75 34.45 -51.57
CA LEU A 371 9.61 35.35 -51.35
C LEU A 371 10.00 36.55 -50.47
N MET A 372 10.81 36.36 -49.43
CA MET A 372 11.33 37.45 -48.59
C MET A 372 12.22 38.41 -49.38
N GLY A 373 13.14 37.88 -50.21
CA GLY A 373 13.97 38.71 -51.09
C GLY A 373 13.13 39.54 -52.08
N ARG A 374 12.08 38.92 -52.64
CA ARG A 374 11.16 39.59 -53.56
C ARG A 374 10.27 40.65 -52.89
N ILE A 375 9.83 40.41 -51.65
CA ILE A 375 9.13 41.42 -50.83
C ILE A 375 10.05 42.60 -50.55
N SER A 376 11.29 42.37 -50.10
CA SER A 376 12.27 43.43 -49.81
C SER A 376 12.56 44.30 -51.05
N GLY A 377 12.70 43.67 -52.24
CA GLY A 377 12.83 44.41 -53.50
C GLY A 377 11.62 45.30 -53.82
N LEU A 378 10.40 44.78 -53.67
CA LEU A 378 9.18 45.55 -53.89
C LEU A 378 8.98 46.68 -52.85
N GLU A 379 9.43 46.48 -51.61
CA GLU A 379 9.41 47.53 -50.58
C GLU A 379 10.40 48.66 -50.89
N GLU A 380 11.58 48.32 -51.43
CA GLU A 380 12.57 49.28 -51.92
C GLU A 380 12.02 50.09 -53.09
N GLU A 381 11.48 49.43 -54.12
CA GLU A 381 10.82 50.08 -55.26
C GLU A 381 9.68 51.00 -54.80
N ALA A 382 8.81 50.52 -53.90
CA ALA A 382 7.73 51.33 -53.34
C ALA A 382 8.22 52.51 -52.49
N ARG A 383 9.43 52.47 -51.93
CA ARG A 383 10.06 53.58 -51.21
C ARG A 383 10.63 54.62 -52.19
N GLN A 384 11.29 54.16 -53.24
CA GLN A 384 11.81 55.00 -54.32
C GLN A 384 10.68 55.73 -55.07
N GLN A 385 9.59 55.02 -55.40
CA GLN A 385 8.41 55.63 -56.02
C GLN A 385 7.76 56.69 -55.10
N ARG A 386 7.69 56.46 -53.79
CA ARG A 386 7.20 57.46 -52.82
C ARG A 386 8.10 58.69 -52.74
N GLN A 387 9.42 58.54 -52.78
CA GLN A 387 10.35 59.68 -52.85
C GLN A 387 10.23 60.44 -54.19
N ALA A 388 10.07 59.74 -55.31
CA ALA A 388 9.87 60.35 -56.62
C ALA A 388 8.56 61.16 -56.68
N LEU A 389 7.47 60.60 -56.16
CA LEU A 389 6.18 61.29 -56.05
C LEU A 389 6.28 62.55 -55.18
N SER A 390 6.94 62.46 -54.01
CA SER A 390 7.13 63.62 -53.12
C SER A 390 7.93 64.75 -53.77
N LYS A 391 8.95 64.43 -54.58
CA LYS A 391 9.69 65.43 -55.38
C LYS A 391 8.81 66.06 -56.45
N ALA A 392 8.05 65.26 -57.21
CA ALA A 392 7.14 65.75 -58.24
C ALA A 392 6.02 66.64 -57.66
N GLU A 393 5.52 66.34 -56.45
CA GLU A 393 4.56 67.19 -55.74
C GLU A 393 5.16 68.53 -55.30
N ALA A 394 6.42 68.55 -54.86
CA ALA A 394 7.12 69.78 -54.51
C ALA A 394 7.37 70.66 -55.75
N GLU A 395 7.81 70.06 -56.87
CA GLU A 395 7.97 70.74 -58.16
C GLU A 395 6.64 71.29 -58.67
N LYS A 396 5.55 70.52 -58.56
CA LYS A 396 4.20 70.98 -58.92
C LYS A 396 3.76 72.19 -58.11
N ARG A 397 4.00 72.21 -56.79
CA ARG A 397 3.69 73.38 -55.94
C ARG A 397 4.48 74.61 -56.37
N GLN A 398 5.78 74.47 -56.61
CA GLN A 398 6.63 75.58 -57.07
C GLN A 398 6.22 76.11 -58.45
N LEU A 399 5.75 75.24 -59.35
CA LEU A 399 5.21 75.64 -60.66
C LEU A 399 3.84 76.33 -60.52
N GLN A 400 2.99 75.89 -59.58
CA GLN A 400 1.73 76.59 -59.29
C GLN A 400 1.95 77.98 -58.70
N GLU A 401 2.89 78.16 -57.77
CA GLU A 401 3.28 79.48 -57.24
C GLU A 401 3.72 80.41 -58.38
N LYS A 402 4.68 79.96 -59.21
CA LYS A 402 5.14 80.69 -60.41
C LYS A 402 4.00 81.03 -61.38
N HIS A 403 3.04 80.13 -61.58
CA HIS A 403 1.86 80.40 -62.41
C HIS A 403 1.02 81.53 -61.83
N THR A 404 0.71 81.49 -60.53
CA THR A 404 -0.09 82.54 -59.88
C THR A 404 0.60 83.91 -59.89
N ASP A 405 1.93 83.95 -59.82
CA ASP A 405 2.67 85.22 -59.90
C ASP A 405 2.69 85.78 -61.33
N LEU A 406 2.85 84.93 -62.36
CA LEU A 406 2.70 85.33 -63.76
C LEU A 406 1.27 85.78 -64.09
N GLU A 407 0.24 85.18 -63.49
CA GLU A 407 -1.15 85.63 -63.64
C GLU A 407 -1.39 87.01 -63.01
N LYS A 408 -0.82 87.28 -61.82
CA LYS A 408 -0.85 88.62 -61.20
C LYS A 408 -0.15 89.64 -62.10
N GLU A 409 1.02 89.31 -62.64
CA GLU A 409 1.77 90.20 -63.53
C GLU A 409 1.00 90.48 -64.84
N LYS A 410 0.37 89.44 -65.42
CA LYS A 410 -0.51 89.56 -66.58
C LYS A 410 -1.70 90.48 -66.29
N SER A 411 -2.39 90.29 -65.17
CA SER A 411 -3.52 91.12 -64.76
C SER A 411 -3.11 92.59 -64.57
N ASN A 412 -1.98 92.85 -63.92
CA ASN A 412 -1.42 94.20 -63.78
C ASN A 412 -1.12 94.85 -65.14
N LYS A 413 -0.57 94.09 -66.10
CA LYS A 413 -0.32 94.56 -67.48
C LYS A 413 -1.61 94.80 -68.26
N GLU A 414 -2.63 93.95 -68.09
CA GLU A 414 -3.97 94.15 -68.70
C GLU A 414 -4.67 95.40 -68.15
N ILE A 415 -4.52 95.70 -66.86
CA ILE A 415 -5.04 96.93 -66.24
C ILE A 415 -4.33 98.18 -66.78
N ASP A 416 -2.99 98.19 -66.86
CA ASP A 416 -2.21 99.29 -67.43
C ASP A 416 -2.53 99.53 -68.92
N LEU A 417 -2.63 98.46 -69.71
CA LEU A 417 -3.06 98.55 -71.11
C LEU A 417 -4.49 99.08 -71.23
N THR A 418 -5.43 98.64 -70.39
CA THR A 418 -6.82 99.12 -70.39
C THR A 418 -6.91 100.61 -70.02
N TYR A 419 -6.09 101.07 -69.07
CA TYR A 419 -5.99 102.48 -68.72
C TYR A 419 -5.47 103.32 -69.91
N LYS A 420 -4.38 102.89 -70.55
CA LYS A 420 -3.83 103.55 -71.75
C LYS A 420 -4.82 103.56 -72.92
N LEU A 421 -5.56 102.48 -73.13
CA LEU A 421 -6.57 102.38 -74.19
C LEU A 421 -7.72 103.37 -73.95
N LYS A 422 -8.16 103.55 -72.69
CA LYS A 422 -9.13 104.60 -72.32
C LYS A 422 -8.62 106.01 -72.59
N VAL A 423 -7.36 106.32 -72.24
CA VAL A 423 -6.76 107.63 -72.52
C VAL A 423 -6.73 107.89 -74.03
N LEU A 424 -6.25 106.92 -74.83
CA LEU A 424 -6.22 107.02 -76.28
C LEU A 424 -7.62 107.12 -76.92
N GLN A 425 -8.63 106.45 -76.38
CA GLN A 425 -10.02 106.64 -76.84
C GLN A 425 -10.52 108.06 -76.55
N GLN A 426 -10.18 108.62 -75.40
CA GLN A 426 -10.60 109.97 -75.02
C GLN A 426 -9.91 111.05 -75.89
N GLU A 427 -8.63 110.86 -76.21
CA GLU A 427 -7.89 111.69 -77.17
C GLU A 427 -8.44 111.53 -78.61
N LEU A 428 -8.80 110.31 -79.02
CA LEU A 428 -9.40 110.05 -80.34
C LEU A 428 -10.80 110.66 -80.47
N GLU A 429 -11.66 110.56 -79.46
CA GLU A 429 -12.98 111.21 -79.46
C GLU A 429 -12.85 112.74 -79.51
N GLN A 430 -11.84 113.30 -78.81
CA GLN A 430 -11.51 114.72 -78.87
C GLN A 430 -11.06 115.13 -80.28
N GLU A 431 -10.16 114.37 -80.92
CA GLU A 431 -9.74 114.66 -82.29
C GLU A 431 -10.83 114.39 -83.34
N GLU A 432 -11.66 113.35 -83.21
CA GLU A 432 -12.79 113.14 -84.12
C GLU A 432 -13.81 114.30 -84.04
N SER A 433 -14.00 114.89 -82.85
CA SER A 433 -14.81 116.11 -82.70
C SER A 433 -14.19 117.33 -83.40
N SER A 434 -12.85 117.45 -83.35
CA SER A 434 -12.06 118.47 -84.07
C SER A 434 -12.21 118.27 -85.59
N HIS A 435 -11.94 117.06 -86.07
CA HIS A 435 -11.89 116.71 -87.48
C HIS A 435 -13.27 116.81 -88.15
N LYS A 436 -14.35 116.52 -87.41
CA LYS A 436 -15.73 116.66 -87.88
C LYS A 436 -16.15 118.13 -88.09
N ALA A 437 -15.52 119.07 -87.38
CA ALA A 437 -15.67 120.51 -87.64
C ALA A 437 -14.87 120.98 -88.88
N THR A 438 -13.74 120.34 -89.20
CA THR A 438 -12.90 120.71 -90.36
C THR A 438 -13.34 120.07 -91.68
N ARG A 439 -14.00 118.90 -91.65
CA ARG A 439 -14.29 118.08 -92.84
C ARG A 439 -15.45 118.58 -93.73
N ALA A 440 -16.03 119.75 -93.42
CA ALA A 440 -17.18 120.31 -94.14
C ALA A 440 -16.83 121.28 -95.28
N LEU A 441 -15.53 121.59 -95.52
CA LEU A 441 -15.15 122.73 -96.36
C LEU A 441 -14.33 122.46 -97.63
N LEU A 442 -13.83 121.24 -97.90
CA LEU A 442 -12.92 121.00 -99.04
C LEU A 442 -13.07 119.61 -99.71
N ALA A 443 -13.70 119.56 -100.89
CA ALA A 443 -13.46 118.54 -101.94
C ALA A 443 -14.16 118.87 -103.30
N ASP A 444 -13.40 119.14 -104.36
CA ASP A 444 -13.85 119.03 -105.77
C ASP A 444 -12.70 118.62 -106.73
N LYS A 445 -13.05 117.94 -107.84
CA LYS A 445 -12.30 117.68 -109.12
C LYS A 445 -11.11 116.69 -109.30
N SER A 446 -11.47 115.46 -109.76
CA SER A 446 -11.32 114.91 -111.16
C SER A 446 -9.97 114.58 -111.92
N LYS A 447 -9.84 113.29 -112.39
CA LYS A 447 -9.77 112.71 -113.80
C LYS A 447 -8.69 113.12 -114.87
N ILE A 448 -8.27 112.35 -115.93
CA ILE A 448 -8.26 110.89 -116.35
C ILE A 448 -7.56 110.65 -117.77
N LYS A 449 -7.13 109.40 -118.13
CA LYS A 449 -6.82 108.79 -119.51
C LYS A 449 -5.52 109.19 -120.30
N VAL A 450 -5.04 108.60 -121.45
CA VAL A 450 -4.97 107.25 -122.16
C VAL A 450 -4.92 107.41 -123.74
N THR A 451 -4.40 106.44 -124.55
CA THR A 451 -4.51 106.21 -126.07
C THR A 451 -3.78 107.16 -127.10
N ILE A 452 -3.38 106.86 -128.39
CA ILE A 452 -3.10 105.62 -129.22
C ILE A 452 -2.46 105.92 -130.66
N GLU A 453 -1.81 104.92 -131.34
CA GLU A 453 -1.57 104.66 -132.82
C GLU A 453 -0.82 105.58 -133.85
N GLY A 454 -0.33 104.95 -134.96
CA GLY A 454 -0.23 105.51 -136.35
C GLY A 454 1.18 105.81 -136.93
N ALA A 455 1.90 104.96 -137.70
CA ALA A 455 1.67 104.41 -139.06
C ALA A 455 2.36 105.16 -140.26
N LYS A 456 3.39 104.52 -140.81
CA LYS A 456 3.81 104.50 -142.25
C LYS A 456 4.45 105.74 -142.92
N SER A 457 5.72 106.01 -142.60
CA SER A 457 6.74 106.39 -143.60
C SER A 457 7.57 105.15 -143.97
N GLU A 458 6.86 104.18 -144.55
CA GLU A 458 7.36 102.85 -144.90
C GLU A 458 7.96 102.79 -146.31
N SER A 459 8.61 101.66 -146.59
CA SER A 459 9.13 101.14 -147.86
C SER A 459 10.61 101.39 -148.19
N MET A 460 11.18 102.59 -148.06
CA MET A 460 12.64 102.75 -148.25
C MET A 460 13.43 102.59 -146.95
N LYS A 461 12.90 103.11 -145.82
CA LYS A 461 13.31 102.65 -144.49
C LYS A 461 13.12 101.14 -144.36
N GLU A 462 12.10 100.55 -145.00
CA GLU A 462 11.71 99.16 -144.82
C GLU A 462 12.78 98.12 -145.20
N MET A 463 13.80 98.45 -146.01
CA MET A 463 14.90 97.52 -146.31
C MET A 463 16.03 97.57 -145.27
N GLU A 464 16.46 98.78 -144.86
CA GLU A 464 17.38 98.94 -143.73
C GLU A 464 16.72 98.51 -142.41
N GLN A 465 15.42 98.76 -142.29
CA GLN A 465 14.55 98.29 -141.23
C GLN A 465 14.39 96.78 -141.32
N LYS A 466 14.23 96.12 -142.48
CA LYS A 466 14.28 94.64 -142.56
C LYS A 466 15.64 94.08 -142.13
N LEU A 467 16.76 94.74 -142.43
CA LEU A 467 18.08 94.32 -141.94
C LEU A 467 18.27 94.59 -140.44
N ALA A 468 17.72 95.69 -139.92
CA ALA A 468 17.72 96.01 -138.50
C ALA A 468 16.71 95.15 -137.72
N GLU A 469 15.58 94.77 -138.32
CA GLU A 469 14.57 93.83 -137.82
C GLU A 469 15.11 92.42 -137.84
N GLU A 470 15.88 91.99 -138.84
CA GLU A 470 16.64 90.73 -138.79
C GLU A 470 17.70 90.75 -137.68
N ARG A 471 18.46 91.85 -137.52
CA ARG A 471 19.42 91.99 -136.41
C ARG A 471 18.72 92.00 -135.04
N VAL A 472 17.57 92.66 -134.92
CA VAL A 472 16.75 92.71 -133.70
C VAL A 472 15.99 91.39 -133.48
N ALA A 473 15.57 90.69 -134.53
CA ALA A 473 14.94 89.37 -134.45
C ALA A 473 15.97 88.32 -134.04
N LYS A 474 17.19 88.40 -134.58
CA LYS A 474 18.35 87.62 -134.10
C LYS A 474 18.65 87.92 -132.63
N LEU A 475 18.75 89.18 -132.23
CA LEU A 475 18.96 89.55 -130.82
C LEU A 475 17.79 89.11 -129.91
N ARG A 476 16.54 89.14 -130.40
CA ARG A 476 15.38 88.59 -129.70
C ARG A 476 15.43 87.06 -129.62
N LEU A 477 15.87 86.37 -130.67
CA LEU A 477 16.07 84.91 -130.69
C LEU A 477 17.20 84.50 -129.74
N GLU A 478 18.33 85.20 -129.74
CA GLU A 478 19.44 84.97 -128.81
C GLU A 478 19.01 85.21 -127.36
N ASN A 479 18.30 86.31 -127.07
CA ASN A 479 17.69 86.51 -125.75
C ASN A 479 16.65 85.44 -125.40
N ARG A 480 15.83 84.99 -126.37
CA ARG A 480 14.83 83.95 -126.14
C ARG A 480 15.44 82.57 -125.92
N ILE A 481 16.57 82.28 -126.56
CA ILE A 481 17.37 81.08 -126.31
C ILE A 481 17.96 81.16 -124.89
N LEU A 482 18.56 82.29 -124.49
CA LEU A 482 19.04 82.51 -123.13
C LEU A 482 17.93 82.40 -122.06
N GLU A 483 16.72 82.90 -122.33
CA GLU A 483 15.56 82.72 -121.46
C GLU A 483 15.15 81.24 -121.35
N LEU A 484 15.16 80.50 -122.46
CA LEU A 484 14.83 79.08 -122.51
C LEU A 484 15.90 78.20 -121.86
N GLU A 485 17.19 78.53 -122.01
CA GLU A 485 18.31 77.88 -121.33
C GLU A 485 18.24 78.13 -119.82
N LYS A 486 17.94 79.36 -119.40
CA LYS A 486 17.70 79.70 -117.99
C LYS A 486 16.49 78.95 -117.42
N HIS A 487 15.40 78.86 -118.17
CA HIS A 487 14.24 78.04 -117.78
C HIS A 487 14.59 76.54 -117.71
N SER A 488 15.35 76.03 -118.67
CA SER A 488 15.81 74.64 -118.68
C SER A 488 16.68 74.34 -117.46
N SER A 489 17.67 75.19 -117.15
CA SER A 489 18.51 75.05 -115.96
C SER A 489 17.74 75.19 -114.64
N MET A 490 16.67 75.97 -114.61
CA MET A 490 15.79 76.09 -113.45
C MET A 490 14.96 74.82 -113.25
N MET A 491 14.33 74.31 -114.31
CA MET A 491 13.60 73.03 -114.29
C MET A 491 14.52 71.85 -113.94
N ASP A 492 15.79 71.89 -114.37
CA ASP A 492 16.79 70.87 -114.03
C ASP A 492 17.18 70.89 -112.54
N CYS A 493 17.20 72.09 -111.92
CA CYS A 493 17.37 72.26 -110.48
C CYS A 493 16.15 71.74 -109.71
N ASP A 494 14.94 72.12 -110.12
CA ASP A 494 13.68 71.68 -109.52
C ASP A 494 13.50 70.16 -109.63
N TYR A 495 13.88 69.57 -110.77
CA TYR A 495 13.89 68.12 -110.98
C TYR A 495 14.88 67.40 -110.04
N LYS A 496 16.09 67.94 -109.87
CA LYS A 496 17.09 67.40 -108.92
C LYS A 496 16.61 67.52 -107.46
N GLN A 497 15.98 68.61 -107.07
CA GLN A 497 15.37 68.75 -105.73
C GLN A 497 14.19 67.80 -105.52
N ALA A 498 13.35 67.59 -106.55
CA ALA A 498 12.26 66.62 -106.50
C ALA A 498 12.78 65.19 -106.35
N LEU A 499 13.86 64.82 -107.05
CA LEU A 499 14.56 63.54 -106.90
C LEU A 499 15.13 63.34 -105.49
N GLN A 500 15.78 64.35 -104.91
CA GLN A 500 16.28 64.29 -103.53
C GLN A 500 15.14 64.08 -102.51
N LYS A 501 14.06 64.86 -102.61
CA LYS A 501 12.86 64.66 -101.78
C LYS A 501 12.24 63.28 -101.95
N LEU A 502 12.24 62.73 -103.16
CA LEU A 502 11.74 61.38 -103.42
C LEU A 502 12.60 60.31 -102.72
N ASP A 503 13.93 60.47 -102.72
CA ASP A 503 14.84 59.54 -102.04
C ASP A 503 14.76 59.65 -100.52
N GLU A 504 14.62 60.87 -99.97
CA GLU A 504 14.35 61.10 -98.56
C GLU A 504 13.03 60.43 -98.11
N LEU A 505 11.96 60.58 -98.89
CA LEU A 505 10.67 59.94 -98.63
C LEU A 505 10.75 58.42 -98.73
N ARG A 506 11.55 57.85 -99.65
CA ARG A 506 11.83 56.40 -99.72
C ARG A 506 12.55 55.93 -98.46
N ARG A 507 13.65 56.57 -98.06
CA ARG A 507 14.37 56.26 -96.81
C ARG A 507 13.51 56.44 -95.56
N HIS A 508 12.51 57.33 -95.59
CA HIS A 508 11.55 57.47 -94.49
C HIS A 508 10.52 56.33 -94.48
N LYS A 509 9.97 55.97 -95.65
CA LYS A 509 9.08 54.80 -95.81
C LYS A 509 9.76 53.52 -95.35
N ASP A 510 11.01 53.29 -95.73
CA ASP A 510 11.73 52.06 -95.39
C ASP A 510 11.97 51.95 -93.87
N ARG A 511 12.35 53.06 -93.21
CA ARG A 511 12.43 53.15 -91.74
C ARG A 511 11.10 52.85 -91.06
N LEU A 512 10.01 53.49 -91.49
CA LEU A 512 8.66 53.24 -90.95
C LEU A 512 8.20 51.79 -91.19
N THR A 513 8.57 51.19 -92.33
CA THR A 513 8.25 49.79 -92.63
C THR A 513 8.96 48.84 -91.67
N GLU A 514 10.22 49.13 -91.31
CA GLU A 514 10.98 48.33 -90.36
C GLU A 514 10.51 48.54 -88.90
N GLU A 515 10.12 49.76 -88.52
CA GLU A 515 9.46 50.04 -87.25
C GLU A 515 8.14 49.28 -87.11
N VAL A 516 7.31 49.25 -88.16
CA VAL A 516 6.06 48.48 -88.19
C VAL A 516 6.33 46.98 -87.98
N LYS A 517 7.30 46.37 -88.70
CA LYS A 517 7.66 44.95 -88.48
C LYS A 517 8.08 44.68 -87.03
N ASN A 518 8.92 45.54 -86.46
CA ASN A 518 9.40 45.41 -85.08
C ASN A 518 8.25 45.54 -84.05
N LEU A 519 7.27 46.40 -84.32
CA LEU A 519 6.06 46.51 -83.50
C LEU A 519 5.15 45.29 -83.67
N THR A 520 4.97 44.76 -84.88
CA THR A 520 4.22 43.52 -85.13
C THR A 520 4.84 42.34 -84.36
N LEU A 521 6.16 42.16 -84.44
CA LEU A 521 6.87 41.10 -83.72
C LEU A 521 6.67 41.20 -82.19
N LYS A 522 6.73 42.41 -81.62
CA LYS A 522 6.48 42.66 -80.19
C LYS A 522 5.04 42.33 -79.80
N ILE A 523 4.05 42.70 -80.63
CA ILE A 523 2.64 42.37 -80.40
C ILE A 523 2.43 40.85 -80.42
N GLU A 524 3.09 40.14 -81.34
CA GLU A 524 3.00 38.68 -81.45
C GLU A 524 3.62 37.98 -80.23
N GLN A 525 4.79 38.44 -79.77
CA GLN A 525 5.43 37.95 -78.54
C GLN A 525 4.58 38.18 -77.29
N GLU A 526 3.99 39.37 -77.12
CA GLU A 526 3.08 39.62 -75.98
C GLU A 526 1.77 38.86 -76.10
N THR A 527 1.28 38.58 -77.31
CA THR A 527 0.11 37.72 -77.53
C THR A 527 0.40 36.27 -77.13
N GLN A 528 1.60 35.76 -77.39
CA GLN A 528 2.04 34.45 -76.92
C GLN A 528 2.21 34.41 -75.39
N LYS A 529 2.86 35.41 -74.77
CA LYS A 529 2.95 35.49 -73.30
C LYS A 529 1.58 35.56 -72.63
N ARG A 530 0.65 36.32 -73.21
CA ARG A 530 -0.73 36.44 -72.71
C ARG A 530 -1.50 35.12 -72.80
N THR A 531 -1.30 34.32 -73.86
CA THR A 531 -1.96 33.02 -74.00
C THR A 531 -1.35 31.96 -73.08
N LEU A 532 -0.03 31.95 -72.87
CA LEU A 532 0.63 31.10 -71.87
C LEU A 532 0.11 31.41 -70.45
N THR A 533 0.22 32.66 -70.01
CA THR A 533 -0.26 33.09 -68.68
C THR A 533 -1.76 32.86 -68.48
N GLN A 534 -2.59 32.98 -69.53
CA GLN A 534 -4.01 32.64 -69.46
C GLN A 534 -4.26 31.13 -69.29
N ASN A 535 -3.40 30.26 -69.83
CA ASN A 535 -3.49 28.82 -69.63
C ASN A 535 -3.02 28.41 -68.23
N ASP A 536 -1.93 28.99 -67.74
CA ASP A 536 -1.45 28.78 -66.36
C ASP A 536 -2.52 29.21 -65.34
N LEU A 537 -3.16 30.36 -65.55
CA LEU A 537 -4.26 30.84 -64.71
C LEU A 537 -5.47 29.88 -64.73
N LYS A 538 -5.74 29.20 -65.85
CA LYS A 538 -6.80 28.16 -65.92
C LYS A 538 -6.41 26.91 -65.13
N ALA A 539 -5.16 26.46 -65.26
CA ALA A 539 -4.64 25.31 -64.51
C ALA A 539 -4.67 25.56 -62.99
N GLN A 540 -4.21 26.73 -62.54
CA GLN A 540 -4.29 27.16 -61.15
C GLN A 540 -5.73 27.26 -60.64
N ASN A 541 -6.67 27.75 -61.45
CA ASN A 541 -8.10 27.77 -61.08
C ASN A 541 -8.69 26.35 -60.95
N GLN A 542 -8.26 25.40 -61.77
CA GLN A 542 -8.68 24.00 -61.62
C GLN A 542 -8.13 23.40 -60.32
N GLN A 543 -6.83 23.61 -60.02
CA GLN A 543 -6.22 23.18 -58.74
C GLN A 543 -6.91 23.81 -57.52
N LEU A 544 -7.22 25.11 -57.56
CA LEU A 544 -8.02 25.79 -56.53
C LEU A 544 -9.42 25.21 -56.38
N SER A 545 -10.05 24.74 -57.46
CA SER A 545 -11.37 24.11 -57.37
C SER A 545 -11.29 22.73 -56.69
N THR A 546 -10.27 21.92 -57.00
CA THR A 546 -10.02 20.64 -56.32
C THR A 546 -9.65 20.81 -54.85
N LEU A 547 -8.82 21.81 -54.50
CA LEU A 547 -8.48 22.12 -53.11
C LEU A 547 -9.69 22.62 -52.31
N ARG A 548 -10.60 23.39 -52.92
CA ARG A 548 -11.87 23.79 -52.28
C ARG A 548 -12.81 22.61 -52.05
N THR A 549 -12.78 21.58 -52.89
CA THR A 549 -13.56 20.35 -52.64
C THR A 549 -12.96 19.51 -51.51
N SER A 550 -11.63 19.34 -51.45
CA SER A 550 -11.00 18.62 -50.33
C SER A 550 -11.13 19.38 -49.01
N GLU A 551 -11.04 20.72 -49.02
CA GLU A 551 -11.28 21.57 -47.85
C GLU A 551 -12.70 21.37 -47.28
N LYS A 552 -13.72 21.29 -48.15
CA LYS A 552 -15.10 20.98 -47.73
C LYS A 552 -15.24 19.59 -47.13
N GLN A 553 -14.55 18.60 -47.72
CA GLN A 553 -14.60 17.21 -47.28
C GLN A 553 -13.93 17.05 -45.91
N LEU A 554 -12.72 17.61 -45.73
CA LEU A 554 -12.02 17.68 -44.45
C LEU A 554 -12.81 18.45 -43.37
N LYS A 555 -13.55 19.51 -43.74
CA LYS A 555 -14.46 20.21 -42.82
C LYS A 555 -15.64 19.34 -42.37
N GLN A 556 -16.23 18.53 -43.25
CA GLN A 556 -17.27 17.57 -42.86
C GLN A 556 -16.71 16.47 -41.95
N GLU A 557 -15.53 15.95 -42.26
CA GLU A 557 -14.84 14.92 -41.48
C GLU A 557 -14.44 15.44 -40.09
N THR A 558 -13.93 16.67 -40.00
CA THR A 558 -13.64 17.37 -38.74
C THR A 558 -14.90 17.53 -37.88
N ASN A 559 -16.03 17.93 -38.48
CA ASN A 559 -17.30 18.05 -37.77
C ASN A 559 -17.79 16.69 -37.25
N HIS A 560 -17.67 15.63 -38.06
CA HIS A 560 -18.03 14.28 -37.65
C HIS A 560 -17.17 13.78 -36.48
N LEU A 561 -15.86 14.01 -36.52
CA LEU A 561 -14.94 13.69 -35.42
C LEU A 561 -15.24 14.51 -34.15
N LEU A 562 -15.67 15.77 -34.28
CA LEU A 562 -16.12 16.58 -33.14
C LEU A 562 -17.40 16.05 -32.48
N ASP A 563 -18.35 15.54 -33.26
CA ASP A 563 -19.56 14.93 -32.71
C ASP A 563 -19.29 13.55 -32.06
N ILE A 564 -18.40 12.74 -32.65
CA ILE A 564 -17.89 11.51 -32.01
C ILE A 564 -17.18 11.86 -30.68
N LYS A 565 -16.32 12.87 -30.68
CA LYS A 565 -15.65 13.36 -29.47
C LYS A 565 -16.66 13.73 -28.38
N ARG A 566 -17.69 14.52 -28.69
CA ARG A 566 -18.75 14.89 -27.73
C ARG A 566 -19.48 13.66 -27.17
N SER A 567 -19.74 12.65 -28.01
CA SER A 567 -20.35 11.39 -27.57
C SER A 567 -19.47 10.64 -26.58
N LEU A 568 -18.17 10.51 -26.87
CA LEU A 568 -17.18 9.88 -25.98
C LEU A 568 -16.92 10.67 -24.69
N GLU A 569 -16.97 12.01 -24.75
CA GLU A 569 -16.89 12.89 -23.58
C GLU A 569 -18.10 12.69 -22.66
N LYS A 570 -19.31 12.54 -23.22
CA LYS A 570 -20.53 12.24 -22.45
C LYS A 570 -20.44 10.86 -21.77
N GLN A 571 -20.04 9.82 -22.52
CA GLN A 571 -19.84 8.48 -21.94
C GLN A 571 -18.76 8.48 -20.84
N ASN A 572 -17.69 9.26 -20.99
CA ASN A 572 -16.69 9.45 -19.93
C ASN A 572 -17.24 10.17 -18.70
N GLN A 573 -18.19 11.11 -18.85
CA GLN A 573 -18.86 11.72 -17.70
C GLN A 573 -19.79 10.74 -16.98
N GLU A 574 -20.54 9.92 -17.73
CA GLU A 574 -21.39 8.86 -17.18
C GLU A 574 -20.56 7.83 -16.41
N LEU A 575 -19.49 7.31 -17.00
CA LEU A 575 -18.56 6.38 -16.32
C LEU A 575 -17.86 6.99 -15.10
N ARG A 576 -17.52 8.28 -15.12
CA ARG A 576 -16.98 8.97 -13.94
C ARG A 576 -18.00 9.10 -12.82
N LYS A 577 -19.27 9.30 -13.17
CA LYS A 577 -20.36 9.35 -12.20
C LYS A 577 -20.62 7.98 -11.58
N GLU A 578 -20.74 6.93 -12.39
CA GLU A 578 -20.85 5.55 -11.90
C GLU A 578 -19.67 5.21 -10.97
N ARG A 579 -18.45 5.61 -11.34
CA ARG A 579 -17.29 5.44 -10.46
C ARG A 579 -17.43 6.21 -9.14
N GLN A 580 -17.87 7.47 -9.14
CA GLN A 580 -18.12 8.21 -7.90
C GLN A 580 -19.18 7.55 -7.03
N ASP A 581 -20.25 7.03 -7.64
CA ASP A 581 -21.32 6.32 -6.94
C ASP A 581 -20.76 5.00 -6.32
N THR A 582 -19.88 4.26 -7.02
CA THR A 582 -19.19 3.08 -6.44
C THR A 582 -18.13 3.43 -5.39
N ASP A 583 -17.36 4.50 -5.57
CA ASP A 583 -16.37 4.97 -4.59
C ASP A 583 -17.10 5.41 -3.30
N GLY A 584 -18.31 5.98 -3.41
CA GLY A 584 -19.21 6.28 -2.29
C GLY A 584 -19.70 5.02 -1.56
N GLN A 585 -20.19 4.01 -2.29
CA GLN A 585 -20.61 2.72 -1.70
C GLN A 585 -19.45 1.99 -1.00
N MET A 586 -18.24 2.02 -1.59
CA MET A 586 -17.04 1.47 -0.96
C MET A 586 -16.69 2.17 0.35
N LYS A 587 -16.88 3.50 0.41
CA LYS A 587 -16.69 4.26 1.65
C LYS A 587 -17.74 3.90 2.70
N GLU A 588 -19.02 3.81 2.34
CA GLU A 588 -20.08 3.39 3.28
C GLU A 588 -19.83 1.98 3.85
N LEU A 589 -19.34 1.05 3.02
CA LEU A 589 -18.94 -0.29 3.46
C LEU A 589 -17.70 -0.27 4.37
N GLN A 590 -16.76 0.64 4.12
CA GLN A 590 -15.59 0.81 4.99
C GLN A 590 -15.98 1.42 6.34
N ASP A 591 -16.82 2.47 6.36
CA ASP A 591 -17.34 3.08 7.59
C ASP A 591 -18.15 2.05 8.42
N GLN A 592 -18.91 1.16 7.76
CA GLN A 592 -19.59 0.01 8.40
C GLN A 592 -18.59 -1.01 8.97
N LEU A 593 -17.53 -1.34 8.23
CA LEU A 593 -16.50 -2.28 8.70
C LEU A 593 -15.73 -1.71 9.91
N GLU A 594 -15.43 -0.40 9.92
CA GLU A 594 -14.80 0.27 11.06
C GLU A 594 -15.73 0.30 12.28
N ALA A 595 -17.04 0.50 12.09
CA ALA A 595 -18.03 0.37 13.16
C ALA A 595 -18.11 -1.06 13.72
N GLU A 596 -18.15 -2.10 12.88
CA GLU A 596 -18.11 -3.50 13.31
C GLU A 596 -16.81 -3.86 14.03
N GLN A 597 -15.66 -3.33 13.59
CA GLN A 597 -14.39 -3.49 14.30
C GLN A 597 -14.40 -2.82 15.69
N TYR A 598 -15.05 -1.64 15.80
CA TYR A 598 -15.25 -0.96 17.07
C TYR A 598 -16.14 -1.79 18.02
N PHE A 599 -17.30 -2.29 17.56
CA PHE A 599 -18.16 -3.18 18.34
C PHE A 599 -17.46 -4.49 18.72
N SER A 600 -16.72 -5.12 17.79
CA SER A 600 -15.90 -6.32 18.08
C SER A 600 -14.87 -6.06 19.19
N THR A 601 -14.25 -4.88 19.18
CA THR A 601 -13.29 -4.47 20.22
C THR A 601 -13.98 -4.22 21.56
N LEU A 602 -15.16 -3.62 21.54
CA LEU A 602 -15.98 -3.37 22.73
C LEU A 602 -16.44 -4.68 23.38
N TYR A 603 -16.94 -5.63 22.59
CA TYR A 603 -17.30 -6.97 23.06
C TYR A 603 -16.08 -7.76 23.57
N LYS A 604 -14.91 -7.68 22.91
CA LYS A 604 -13.67 -8.29 23.42
C LYS A 604 -13.23 -7.71 24.76
N THR A 605 -13.47 -6.42 25.01
CA THR A 605 -13.22 -5.79 26.31
C THR A 605 -14.23 -6.25 27.35
N GLN A 606 -15.53 -6.24 27.03
CA GLN A 606 -16.57 -6.73 27.95
C GLN A 606 -16.40 -8.22 28.33
N VAL A 607 -16.01 -9.08 27.38
CA VAL A 607 -15.68 -10.49 27.65
C VAL A 607 -14.47 -10.63 28.57
N ARG A 608 -13.49 -9.71 28.48
CA ARG A 608 -12.30 -9.68 29.35
C ARG A 608 -12.65 -9.24 30.76
N GLU A 609 -13.42 -8.16 30.91
CA GLU A 609 -13.92 -7.66 32.19
C GLU A 609 -14.76 -8.73 32.90
N LEU A 610 -15.68 -9.39 32.19
CA LEU A 610 -16.46 -10.51 32.73
C LEU A 610 -15.58 -11.72 33.10
N LYS A 611 -14.48 -11.97 32.38
CA LYS A 611 -13.52 -13.04 32.73
C LYS A 611 -12.72 -12.67 33.98
N GLU A 612 -12.27 -11.43 34.10
CA GLU A 612 -11.58 -10.89 35.28
C GLU A 612 -12.50 -10.95 36.52
N GLU A 613 -13.77 -10.54 36.40
CA GLU A 613 -14.79 -10.75 37.44
C GLU A 613 -14.97 -12.23 37.82
N CYS A 614 -15.01 -13.13 36.84
CA CYS A 614 -15.15 -14.56 37.10
C CYS A 614 -13.90 -15.12 37.82
N GLU A 615 -12.71 -14.67 37.45
CA GLU A 615 -11.45 -15.04 38.10
C GLU A 615 -11.37 -14.51 39.54
N GLU A 616 -11.84 -13.28 39.78
CA GLU A 616 -11.90 -12.69 41.13
C GLU A 616 -12.96 -13.39 42.01
N ARG A 617 -14.16 -13.68 41.50
CA ARG A 617 -15.16 -14.51 42.21
C ARG A 617 -14.64 -15.91 42.49
N ASN A 618 -13.90 -16.52 41.56
CA ASN A 618 -13.27 -17.83 41.77
C ASN A 618 -12.17 -17.77 42.85
N LYS A 619 -11.42 -16.66 42.92
CA LYS A 619 -10.45 -16.42 44.01
C LYS A 619 -11.16 -16.31 45.36
N ILE A 620 -12.16 -15.43 45.48
CA ILE A 620 -12.98 -15.27 46.70
C ILE A 620 -13.59 -16.62 47.13
N THR A 621 -14.09 -17.42 46.18
CA THR A 621 -14.65 -18.74 46.46
C THR A 621 -13.59 -19.71 47.00
N LYS A 622 -12.36 -19.69 46.47
CA LYS A 622 -11.24 -20.48 47.01
C LYS A 622 -10.84 -20.02 48.40
N ASP A 623 -10.74 -18.70 48.62
CA ASP A 623 -10.36 -18.12 49.91
C ASP A 623 -11.39 -18.51 50.99
N VAL A 624 -12.69 -18.41 50.69
CA VAL A 624 -13.78 -18.89 51.57
C VAL A 624 -13.73 -20.41 51.77
N GLN A 625 -13.42 -21.19 50.73
CA GLN A 625 -13.29 -22.64 50.84
C GLN A 625 -12.09 -23.05 51.71
N GLN A 626 -10.99 -22.29 51.68
CA GLN A 626 -9.84 -22.49 52.55
C GLN A 626 -10.20 -22.17 54.01
N SER A 627 -10.84 -21.02 54.29
CA SER A 627 -11.29 -20.70 55.66
C SER A 627 -12.34 -21.70 56.20
N LEU A 628 -13.19 -22.26 55.34
CA LEU A 628 -14.08 -23.37 55.73
C LEU A 628 -13.31 -24.65 56.07
N GLN A 629 -12.21 -24.94 55.38
CA GLN A 629 -11.34 -26.07 55.71
C GLN A 629 -10.61 -25.82 57.04
N GLU A 630 -10.08 -24.62 57.27
CA GLU A 630 -9.43 -24.23 58.53
C GLU A 630 -10.41 -24.38 59.72
N LEU A 631 -11.64 -23.87 59.60
CA LEU A 631 -12.69 -24.04 60.61
C LEU A 631 -13.14 -25.51 60.79
N GLN A 632 -13.09 -26.32 59.75
CA GLN A 632 -13.37 -27.76 59.83
C GLN A 632 -12.25 -28.48 60.61
N GLU A 633 -10.98 -28.17 60.32
CA GLU A 633 -9.82 -28.72 61.02
C GLU A 633 -9.79 -28.30 62.50
N GLU A 634 -10.16 -27.04 62.81
CA GLU A 634 -10.38 -26.59 64.20
C GLU A 634 -11.51 -27.36 64.88
N ARG A 635 -12.66 -27.55 64.22
CA ARG A 635 -13.78 -28.33 64.78
C ARG A 635 -13.38 -29.78 65.03
N ASP A 636 -12.65 -30.41 64.13
CA ASP A 636 -12.22 -31.80 64.26
C ASP A 636 -11.15 -31.95 65.36
N SER A 637 -10.28 -30.94 65.54
CA SER A 637 -9.38 -30.84 66.70
C SER A 637 -10.15 -30.71 68.02
N LEU A 638 -11.18 -29.86 68.08
CA LEU A 638 -12.03 -29.70 69.26
C LEU A 638 -12.86 -30.96 69.55
N ALA A 639 -13.32 -31.67 68.52
CA ALA A 639 -14.03 -32.94 68.65
C ALA A 639 -13.11 -34.03 69.22
N ALA A 640 -11.86 -34.15 68.73
CA ALA A 640 -10.87 -35.05 69.29
C ALA A 640 -10.51 -34.69 70.75
N GLN A 641 -10.42 -33.40 71.07
CA GLN A 641 -10.17 -32.94 72.44
C GLN A 641 -11.36 -33.23 73.37
N LEU A 642 -12.59 -33.14 72.88
CA LEU A 642 -13.80 -33.56 73.59
C LEU A 642 -13.82 -35.08 73.80
N GLU A 643 -13.45 -35.89 72.80
CA GLU A 643 -13.36 -37.36 72.90
C GLU A 643 -12.29 -37.80 73.92
N ILE A 644 -11.13 -37.13 73.96
CA ILE A 644 -10.11 -37.32 75.01
C ILE A 644 -10.66 -36.94 76.39
N THR A 645 -11.50 -35.91 76.47
CA THR A 645 -12.10 -35.47 77.75
C THR A 645 -13.21 -36.43 78.21
N LEU A 646 -14.02 -36.95 77.29
CA LEU A 646 -15.05 -37.96 77.55
C LEU A 646 -14.42 -39.29 77.97
N THR A 647 -13.45 -39.82 77.23
CA THR A 647 -12.73 -41.05 77.62
C THR A 647 -12.03 -40.92 78.97
N LYS A 648 -11.51 -39.73 79.30
CA LYS A 648 -11.00 -39.43 80.65
C LYS A 648 -12.12 -39.45 81.70
N ALA A 649 -13.26 -38.81 81.43
CA ALA A 649 -14.42 -38.82 82.33
C ALA A 649 -14.98 -40.24 82.54
N ASP A 650 -15.06 -41.06 81.48
CA ASP A 650 -15.46 -42.47 81.55
C ASP A 650 -14.47 -43.28 82.40
N SER A 651 -13.16 -43.03 82.24
CA SER A 651 -12.13 -43.68 83.08
C SER A 651 -12.23 -43.28 84.55
N GLU A 652 -12.61 -42.03 84.83
CA GLU A 652 -12.84 -41.53 86.18
C GLU A 652 -14.15 -42.07 86.77
N GLN A 653 -15.21 -42.20 85.96
CA GLN A 653 -16.46 -42.84 86.35
C GLN A 653 -16.25 -44.33 86.64
N LEU A 654 -15.44 -45.04 85.84
CA LEU A 654 -15.04 -46.42 86.12
C LEU A 654 -14.23 -46.52 87.42
N ALA A 655 -13.28 -45.61 87.65
CA ALA A 655 -12.52 -45.56 88.90
C ALA A 655 -13.41 -45.27 90.12
N ARG A 656 -14.40 -44.38 89.99
CA ARG A 656 -15.43 -44.13 91.01
C ARG A 656 -16.31 -45.36 91.23
N SER A 657 -16.76 -46.04 90.17
CA SER A 657 -17.55 -47.26 90.28
C SER A 657 -16.78 -48.39 90.98
N ILE A 658 -15.48 -48.52 90.73
CA ILE A 658 -14.61 -49.48 91.45
C ILE A 658 -14.45 -49.07 92.91
N ALA A 659 -14.29 -47.78 93.21
CA ALA A 659 -14.23 -47.28 94.58
C ALA A 659 -15.57 -47.43 95.33
N GLU A 660 -16.71 -47.26 94.63
CA GLU A 660 -18.06 -47.49 95.13
C GLU A 660 -18.36 -48.98 95.34
N GLU A 661 -17.82 -49.87 94.49
CA GLU A 661 -17.90 -51.31 94.67
C GLU A 661 -17.04 -51.77 95.85
N GLN A 662 -15.80 -51.28 95.98
CA GLN A 662 -14.96 -51.51 97.17
C GLN A 662 -15.60 -50.93 98.44
N TYR A 663 -16.20 -49.74 98.35
CA TYR A 663 -16.96 -49.17 99.46
C TYR A 663 -18.22 -50.00 99.75
N SER A 664 -18.89 -50.56 98.74
CA SER A 664 -20.03 -51.45 98.91
C SER A 664 -19.64 -52.78 99.54
N ASP A 665 -18.46 -53.33 99.23
CA ASP A 665 -17.94 -54.53 99.87
C ASP A 665 -17.48 -54.26 101.31
N LEU A 666 -16.88 -53.10 101.58
CA LEU A 666 -16.63 -52.63 102.96
C LEU A 666 -17.93 -52.33 103.71
N GLU A 667 -18.97 -51.84 103.04
CA GLU A 667 -20.30 -51.61 103.60
C GLU A 667 -21.02 -52.97 103.81
N LYS A 668 -20.78 -54.01 102.99
CA LYS A 668 -21.22 -55.40 103.22
C LYS A 668 -20.46 -56.05 104.38
N GLU A 669 -19.16 -55.81 104.52
CA GLU A 669 -18.36 -56.26 105.66
C GLU A 669 -18.82 -55.56 106.94
N LYS A 670 -19.06 -54.24 106.88
CA LYS A 670 -19.72 -53.46 107.92
C LYS A 670 -21.14 -53.96 108.19
N ILE A 671 -21.93 -54.37 107.20
CA ILE A 671 -23.27 -54.95 107.38
C ILE A 671 -23.17 -56.36 108.01
N MET A 672 -22.15 -57.17 107.70
CA MET A 672 -21.91 -58.44 108.39
C MET A 672 -21.50 -58.20 109.85
N LYS A 673 -20.58 -57.25 110.11
CA LYS A 673 -20.19 -56.83 111.46
C LYS A 673 -21.35 -56.19 112.22
N GLU A 674 -22.20 -55.42 111.54
CA GLU A 674 -23.47 -54.91 112.05
C GLU A 674 -24.50 -56.02 112.20
N LEU A 675 -24.45 -57.14 111.50
CA LEU A 675 -25.36 -58.28 111.69
C LEU A 675 -24.94 -59.10 112.91
N GLU A 676 -23.64 -59.33 113.11
CA GLU A 676 -23.08 -59.83 114.38
C GLU A 676 -23.48 -58.90 115.54
N LEU A 677 -23.34 -57.58 115.37
CA LEU A 677 -23.82 -56.56 116.33
C LEU A 677 -25.34 -56.51 116.43
N LYS A 678 -26.12 -56.74 115.37
CA LYS A 678 -27.59 -56.67 115.36
C LYS A 678 -28.22 -57.92 115.95
N GLU A 679 -27.53 -59.07 115.92
CA GLU A 679 -27.89 -60.31 116.62
C GLU A 679 -27.57 -60.20 118.11
N MET A 680 -26.45 -59.57 118.47
CA MET A 680 -26.16 -59.15 119.85
C MET A 680 -27.19 -58.11 120.35
N MET A 681 -27.48 -57.08 119.55
CA MET A 681 -28.54 -56.08 119.78
C MET A 681 -29.95 -56.64 119.56
N ALA A 682 -30.16 -57.87 119.09
CA ALA A 682 -31.49 -58.48 119.01
C ALA A 682 -31.91 -59.00 120.39
N ARG A 683 -30.95 -59.55 121.15
CA ARG A 683 -31.11 -59.86 122.57
C ARG A 683 -31.45 -58.58 123.36
N HIS A 684 -30.70 -57.49 123.12
CA HIS A 684 -31.00 -56.17 123.70
C HIS A 684 -32.28 -55.51 123.16
N ARG A 685 -32.72 -55.81 121.92
CA ARG A 685 -33.99 -55.28 121.37
C ARG A 685 -35.21 -56.02 121.85
N GLN A 686 -35.09 -57.26 122.31
CA GLN A 686 -36.17 -57.88 123.07
C GLN A 686 -36.42 -57.12 124.38
N GLU A 687 -35.36 -56.63 125.04
CA GLU A 687 -35.43 -55.79 126.25
C GLU A 687 -35.82 -54.32 125.96
N LEU A 688 -35.60 -53.81 124.73
CA LEU A 688 -36.09 -52.49 124.28
C LEU A 688 -37.52 -52.53 123.73
N SER A 689 -37.98 -53.67 123.19
CA SER A 689 -39.35 -53.84 122.70
C SER A 689 -40.41 -53.63 123.79
N GLU A 690 -40.07 -53.91 125.04
CA GLU A 690 -40.91 -53.60 126.21
C GLU A 690 -40.97 -52.09 126.50
N LYS A 691 -39.97 -51.33 126.05
CA LYS A 691 -39.87 -49.86 126.21
C LYS A 691 -40.45 -49.12 125.00
N ASP A 692 -40.32 -49.65 123.79
CA ASP A 692 -40.81 -49.04 122.55
C ASP A 692 -42.35 -48.98 122.47
N ILE A 693 -43.07 -49.91 123.11
CA ILE A 693 -44.54 -49.81 123.30
C ILE A 693 -44.91 -48.48 124.01
N THR A 694 -44.05 -47.99 124.90
CA THR A 694 -44.21 -46.70 125.58
C THR A 694 -43.94 -45.51 124.65
N ILE A 695 -43.07 -45.69 123.65
CA ILE A 695 -42.61 -44.65 122.72
C ILE A 695 -43.59 -44.47 121.55
N SER A 696 -44.26 -45.51 121.07
CA SER A 696 -45.25 -45.36 119.99
C SER A 696 -46.44 -44.45 120.35
N SER A 697 -46.72 -44.24 121.65
CA SER A 697 -47.70 -43.21 122.08
C SER A 697 -47.20 -41.78 121.89
N LEU A 698 -45.89 -41.56 121.87
CA LEU A 698 -45.23 -40.27 121.63
C LEU A 698 -45.00 -40.00 120.13
N GLU A 699 -44.83 -41.04 119.32
CA GLU A 699 -44.70 -40.93 117.86
C GLU A 699 -45.97 -40.41 117.17
N GLU A 700 -47.15 -40.71 117.73
CA GLU A 700 -48.42 -40.23 117.18
C GLU A 700 -48.57 -38.69 117.29
N ALA A 701 -48.00 -38.08 118.33
CA ALA A 701 -47.88 -36.63 118.47
C ALA A 701 -46.84 -36.01 117.52
N ASN A 702 -45.90 -36.80 117.00
CA ASN A 702 -44.85 -36.36 116.08
C ASN A 702 -45.34 -36.36 114.61
N ARG A 703 -46.36 -37.17 114.28
CA ARG A 703 -47.03 -37.15 112.96
C ARG A 703 -47.68 -35.80 112.67
N THR A 704 -48.25 -35.13 113.67
CA THR A 704 -48.80 -33.78 113.54
C THR A 704 -47.74 -32.73 113.16
N LEU A 705 -46.53 -32.79 113.76
CA LEU A 705 -45.42 -31.88 113.43
C LEU A 705 -44.81 -32.16 112.05
N THR A 706 -44.97 -33.38 111.52
CA THR A 706 -44.53 -33.75 110.16
C THR A 706 -45.39 -33.07 109.09
N SER A 707 -46.64 -32.72 109.40
CA SER A 707 -47.53 -31.99 108.48
C SER A 707 -47.09 -30.54 108.24
N ASP A 708 -46.46 -29.89 109.22
CA ASP A 708 -46.03 -28.49 109.10
C ASP A 708 -44.74 -28.36 108.28
N VAL A 709 -43.89 -29.40 108.27
CA VAL A 709 -42.69 -29.48 107.41
C VAL A 709 -43.08 -29.62 105.93
N ALA A 710 -44.21 -30.26 105.62
CA ALA A 710 -44.72 -30.37 104.24
C ALA A 710 -45.17 -29.02 103.66
N ASN A 711 -45.70 -28.11 104.49
CA ASN A 711 -46.12 -26.78 104.04
C ASN A 711 -44.92 -25.87 103.69
N LEU A 712 -43.80 -25.98 104.42
CA LEU A 712 -42.55 -25.26 104.12
C LEU A 712 -41.81 -25.80 102.88
N ALA A 713 -42.13 -27.01 102.40
CA ALA A 713 -41.58 -27.54 101.16
C ALA A 713 -42.20 -26.87 99.92
N ASN A 714 -43.50 -26.56 99.94
CA ASN A 714 -44.20 -25.92 98.81
C ASN A 714 -43.71 -24.48 98.54
N GLU A 715 -43.40 -23.69 99.57
CA GLU A 715 -42.86 -22.32 99.41
C GLU A 715 -41.46 -22.31 98.75
N LYS A 716 -40.68 -23.39 98.91
CA LYS A 716 -39.36 -23.54 98.28
C LYS A 716 -39.45 -23.88 96.78
N GLU A 717 -40.53 -24.54 96.36
CA GLU A 717 -40.76 -24.90 94.95
C GLU A 717 -41.29 -23.69 94.14
N GLU A 718 -42.14 -22.85 94.75
CA GLU A 718 -42.57 -21.58 94.13
C GLU A 718 -41.43 -20.60 93.84
N LEU A 719 -40.43 -20.50 94.72
CA LEU A 719 -39.28 -19.61 94.51
C LEU A 719 -38.31 -20.11 93.41
N ASN A 720 -38.28 -21.43 93.15
CA ASN A 720 -37.43 -22.01 92.10
C ASN A 720 -38.07 -21.89 90.71
N ASN A 721 -39.40 -21.92 90.61
CA ASN A 721 -40.10 -21.71 89.34
C ASN A 721 -40.03 -20.25 88.87
N LYS A 722 -40.10 -19.27 89.78
CA LYS A 722 -39.96 -17.83 89.48
C LYS A 722 -38.57 -17.43 88.93
N LEU A 723 -37.51 -18.20 89.20
CA LEU A 723 -36.18 -17.99 88.61
C LEU A 723 -36.04 -18.60 87.20
N ARG A 724 -36.87 -19.59 86.87
CA ARG A 724 -36.85 -20.28 85.56
C ARG A 724 -37.60 -19.49 84.49
N GLU A 725 -38.74 -18.86 84.83
CA GLU A 725 -39.49 -17.99 83.91
C GLU A 725 -38.68 -16.76 83.48
N ALA A 726 -37.92 -16.14 84.39
CA ALA A 726 -37.13 -14.93 84.12
C ALA A 726 -35.95 -15.12 83.13
N ILE A 727 -35.58 -16.37 82.80
CA ILE A 727 -34.50 -16.69 81.85
C ILE A 727 -35.07 -17.09 80.48
N GLU A 728 -36.27 -17.69 80.40
CA GLU A 728 -36.92 -17.97 79.11
C GLU A 728 -37.44 -16.70 78.41
N ASP A 729 -37.95 -15.72 79.16
CA ASP A 729 -38.54 -14.51 78.55
C ASP A 729 -37.53 -13.67 77.76
N LYS A 730 -36.27 -13.58 78.20
CA LYS A 730 -35.21 -12.90 77.44
C LYS A 730 -34.75 -13.66 76.20
N SER A 731 -34.97 -14.97 76.12
CA SER A 731 -34.65 -15.75 74.92
C SER A 731 -35.73 -15.60 73.84
N LYS A 732 -37.01 -15.49 74.24
CA LYS A 732 -38.15 -15.34 73.31
C LYS A 732 -38.21 -13.95 72.67
N ASP A 733 -37.78 -12.89 73.36
CA ASP A 733 -37.76 -11.51 72.83
C ASP A 733 -36.80 -11.33 71.64
N TRP A 734 -35.59 -11.90 71.71
CA TRP A 734 -34.63 -11.86 70.61
C TRP A 734 -35.07 -12.72 69.41
N GLU A 735 -35.70 -13.88 69.64
CA GLU A 735 -36.28 -14.69 68.57
C GLU A 735 -37.48 -13.98 67.90
N GLN A 736 -38.29 -13.22 68.64
CA GLN A 736 -39.37 -12.43 68.05
C GLN A 736 -38.88 -11.25 67.20
N GLN A 737 -37.84 -10.52 67.61
CA GLN A 737 -37.28 -9.44 66.77
C GLN A 737 -36.67 -9.98 65.47
N ILE A 738 -35.96 -11.10 65.53
CA ILE A 738 -35.37 -11.74 64.34
C ILE A 738 -36.48 -12.32 63.41
N ASN A 739 -37.55 -12.90 63.97
CA ASN A 739 -38.68 -13.37 63.17
C ASN A 739 -39.55 -12.24 62.59
N GLN A 740 -39.70 -11.09 63.26
CA GLN A 740 -40.38 -9.93 62.68
C GLN A 740 -39.61 -9.36 61.48
N MET A 741 -38.28 -9.28 61.56
CA MET A 741 -37.45 -8.81 60.45
C MET A 741 -37.45 -9.81 59.27
N LYS A 742 -37.41 -11.13 59.54
CA LYS A 742 -37.63 -12.16 58.52
C LYS A 742 -39.01 -12.06 57.87
N GLN A 743 -40.10 -11.89 58.63
CA GLN A 743 -41.45 -11.74 58.09
C GLN A 743 -41.65 -10.45 57.28
N MET A 744 -40.91 -9.37 57.55
CA MET A 744 -40.91 -8.17 56.70
C MET A 744 -40.28 -8.44 55.33
N PHE A 745 -39.08 -9.05 55.30
CA PHE A 745 -38.42 -9.35 54.04
C PHE A 745 -39.12 -10.47 53.25
N ASP A 746 -39.70 -11.47 53.91
CA ASP A 746 -40.54 -12.48 53.23
C ASP A 746 -41.81 -11.87 52.64
N LYS A 747 -42.47 -10.90 53.30
CA LYS A 747 -43.62 -10.18 52.72
C LYS A 747 -43.23 -9.33 51.50
N GLN A 748 -42.02 -8.77 51.48
CA GLN A 748 -41.52 -7.98 50.35
C GLN A 748 -41.02 -8.87 49.19
N LEU A 749 -40.52 -10.08 49.49
CA LEU A 749 -40.16 -11.09 48.49
C LEU A 749 -41.39 -11.82 47.92
N GLN A 750 -42.44 -12.01 48.73
CA GLN A 750 -43.72 -12.58 48.31
C GLN A 750 -44.55 -11.59 47.47
N SER A 751 -44.49 -10.28 47.72
CA SER A 751 -45.21 -9.28 46.90
C SER A 751 -44.67 -9.21 45.46
N GLU A 752 -43.34 -9.17 45.28
CA GLU A 752 -42.68 -9.29 43.96
C GLU A 752 -43.03 -10.61 43.25
N ARG A 753 -43.00 -11.75 43.96
CA ARG A 753 -43.35 -13.06 43.40
C ARG A 753 -44.82 -13.17 43.01
N THR A 754 -45.74 -12.64 43.83
CA THR A 754 -47.18 -12.66 43.51
C THR A 754 -47.52 -11.76 42.33
N LEU A 755 -46.88 -10.59 42.18
CA LEU A 755 -47.11 -9.71 41.02
C LEU A 755 -46.69 -10.35 39.68
N LYS A 756 -45.56 -11.08 39.65
CA LYS A 756 -45.13 -11.83 38.44
C LYS A 756 -45.98 -13.07 38.15
N THR A 757 -46.44 -13.80 39.18
CA THR A 757 -47.27 -15.01 38.98
C THR A 757 -48.74 -14.69 38.68
N GLN A 758 -49.29 -13.59 39.22
CA GLN A 758 -50.67 -13.14 38.92
C GLN A 758 -50.83 -12.58 37.50
N ALA A 759 -49.75 -12.19 36.82
CA ALA A 759 -49.79 -11.83 35.40
C ALA A 759 -49.95 -13.04 34.46
N VAL A 760 -49.44 -14.22 34.87
CA VAL A 760 -49.42 -15.43 34.02
C VAL A 760 -50.67 -16.30 34.21
N ASN A 761 -51.18 -16.44 35.45
CA ASN A 761 -52.31 -17.34 35.72
C ASN A 761 -53.70 -16.70 35.52
N LYS A 762 -53.79 -15.36 35.38
CA LYS A 762 -55.08 -14.65 35.21
C LYS A 762 -55.61 -14.65 33.77
N LEU A 763 -54.86 -15.26 32.84
CA LEU A 763 -55.23 -15.44 31.42
C LEU A 763 -55.78 -16.84 31.08
N ALA A 764 -55.80 -17.78 32.03
CA ALA A 764 -56.12 -19.19 31.77
C ALA A 764 -57.49 -19.68 32.31
N GLU A 765 -58.12 -19.00 33.28
CA GLU A 765 -59.15 -19.63 34.12
C GLU A 765 -60.50 -18.90 34.28
N ILE A 766 -60.73 -17.75 33.64
CA ILE A 766 -62.07 -17.08 33.67
C ILE A 766 -62.64 -16.95 32.26
N MET A 767 -62.80 -18.10 31.57
CA MET A 767 -63.49 -18.14 30.29
C MET A 767 -64.40 -19.36 30.06
N ASN A 768 -64.88 -20.02 31.13
CA ASN A 768 -65.93 -21.04 30.97
C ASN A 768 -67.00 -21.02 32.09
N ARG A 769 -68.19 -20.50 31.70
CA ARG A 769 -69.54 -20.71 32.30
C ARG A 769 -69.82 -19.93 33.60
N LYS A 770 -70.65 -18.86 33.56
CA LYS A 770 -72.14 -18.77 33.36
C LYS A 770 -72.81 -18.60 34.74
N GLU A 771 -73.83 -17.75 34.96
CA GLU A 771 -74.63 -16.84 34.10
C GLU A 771 -75.48 -15.89 35.01
N VAL A 772 -76.29 -15.00 34.40
CA VAL A 772 -77.54 -14.36 34.93
C VAL A 772 -77.53 -12.84 35.29
N ARG A 773 -78.44 -12.12 34.58
CA ARG A 773 -79.07 -10.76 34.78
C ARG A 773 -78.27 -9.49 34.46
N GLY A 774 -78.79 -8.66 33.53
CA GLY A 774 -78.34 -7.27 33.41
C GLY A 774 -79.10 -6.26 32.53
N GLY A 775 -79.21 -6.45 31.20
CA GLY A 775 -79.93 -5.55 30.26
C GLY A 775 -79.16 -4.33 29.68
N GLY A 776 -79.47 -3.92 28.43
CA GLY A 776 -79.06 -2.59 27.90
C GLY A 776 -78.57 -2.40 26.44
N SER A 777 -79.34 -2.80 25.42
CA SER A 777 -79.46 -2.18 24.06
C SER A 777 -78.26 -1.45 23.35
N ARG A 778 -77.83 -1.95 22.15
CA ARG A 778 -77.97 -1.31 20.80
C ARG A 778 -77.23 -2.07 19.67
N ARG A 779 -77.62 -1.84 18.40
CA ARG A 779 -77.18 -2.54 17.15
C ARG A 779 -76.05 -1.80 16.40
N GLY A 780 -75.23 -2.51 15.58
CA GLY A 780 -74.46 -1.87 14.49
C GLY A 780 -73.41 -2.70 13.71
N ASN A 781 -73.71 -3.00 12.43
CA ASN A 781 -72.84 -3.21 11.24
C ASN A 781 -71.90 -4.45 11.07
N ASP A 782 -72.21 -5.25 10.03
CA ASP A 782 -71.55 -6.50 9.58
C ASP A 782 -70.54 -6.32 8.40
N THR A 783 -70.39 -5.10 7.85
CA THR A 783 -69.64 -4.87 6.60
C THR A 783 -68.13 -4.67 6.77
N ASP A 784 -67.67 -4.26 7.95
CA ASP A 784 -66.26 -3.89 8.18
C ASP A 784 -65.36 -5.12 8.51
N MET A 785 -65.95 -6.20 9.03
CA MET A 785 -65.24 -7.40 9.47
C MET A 785 -64.64 -8.19 8.30
N ARG A 786 -65.39 -8.37 7.20
CA ARG A 786 -64.92 -9.09 6.00
C ARG A 786 -63.78 -8.38 5.26
N ARG A 787 -63.61 -7.07 5.48
CA ARG A 787 -62.51 -6.28 4.91
C ARG A 787 -61.21 -6.54 5.68
N LYS A 788 -61.29 -6.50 7.01
CA LYS A 788 -60.17 -6.77 7.93
C LYS A 788 -59.67 -8.21 7.87
N GLU A 789 -60.52 -9.21 7.62
CA GLU A 789 -60.08 -10.60 7.42
C GLU A 789 -59.22 -10.80 6.15
N LYS A 790 -59.57 -10.14 5.03
CA LYS A 790 -58.74 -10.19 3.81
C LYS A 790 -57.38 -9.51 4.02
N GLU A 791 -57.38 -8.40 4.72
CA GLU A 791 -56.17 -7.63 5.04
C GLU A 791 -55.25 -8.41 5.99
N ASN A 792 -55.80 -9.07 7.01
CA ASN A 792 -55.03 -9.93 7.92
C ASN A 792 -54.42 -11.15 7.20
N ARG A 793 -55.16 -11.81 6.29
CA ARG A 793 -54.59 -12.88 5.44
C ARG A 793 -53.45 -12.38 4.54
N LYS A 794 -53.54 -11.15 4.02
CA LYS A 794 -52.48 -10.54 3.21
C LYS A 794 -51.23 -10.28 4.06
N LEU A 795 -51.39 -9.66 5.23
CA LEU A 795 -50.29 -9.40 6.18
C LEU A 795 -49.63 -10.69 6.69
N GLN A 796 -50.39 -11.77 6.90
CA GLN A 796 -49.82 -13.08 7.27
C GLN A 796 -49.05 -13.78 6.14
N LEU A 797 -49.39 -13.51 4.88
CA LEU A 797 -48.62 -13.98 3.72
C LEU A 797 -47.36 -13.14 3.52
N GLU A 798 -47.46 -11.82 3.64
CA GLU A 798 -46.32 -10.89 3.60
C GLU A 798 -45.30 -11.20 4.70
N LEU A 799 -45.74 -11.41 5.95
CA LEU A 799 -44.87 -11.82 7.05
C LEU A 799 -44.19 -13.18 6.82
N ARG A 800 -44.84 -14.12 6.11
CA ARG A 800 -44.22 -15.40 5.74
C ARG A 800 -43.18 -15.24 4.64
N SER A 801 -43.51 -14.47 3.60
CA SER A 801 -42.57 -14.03 2.55
C SER A 801 -41.33 -13.40 3.17
N GLU A 802 -41.49 -12.46 4.11
CA GLU A 802 -40.35 -11.75 4.69
C GLU A 802 -39.49 -12.65 5.57
N LYS A 803 -40.09 -13.61 6.30
CA LYS A 803 -39.33 -14.65 7.01
C LYS A 803 -38.56 -15.57 6.07
N GLU A 804 -39.13 -15.94 4.92
CA GLU A 804 -38.42 -16.75 3.91
C GLU A 804 -37.28 -15.97 3.26
N LYS A 805 -37.46 -14.67 2.96
CA LYS A 805 -36.37 -13.79 2.49
C LYS A 805 -35.25 -13.66 3.52
N LEU A 806 -35.59 -13.38 4.78
CA LEU A 806 -34.61 -13.29 5.87
C LEU A 806 -33.86 -14.61 6.05
N ASN A 807 -34.55 -15.75 6.06
CA ASN A 807 -33.91 -17.07 6.14
C ASN A 807 -33.01 -17.35 4.92
N SER A 808 -33.42 -16.97 3.71
CA SER A 808 -32.58 -17.12 2.51
C SER A 808 -31.33 -16.23 2.56
N THR A 809 -31.45 -15.04 3.15
CA THR A 809 -30.34 -14.10 3.38
C THR A 809 -29.38 -14.62 4.45
N ILE A 810 -29.90 -15.18 5.55
CA ILE A 810 -29.10 -15.85 6.59
C ILE A 810 -28.35 -17.05 6.01
N ILE A 811 -28.99 -17.87 5.17
CA ILE A 811 -28.32 -19.01 4.49
C ILE A 811 -27.24 -18.52 3.51
N LYS A 812 -27.45 -17.39 2.82
CA LYS A 812 -26.44 -16.76 1.96
C LYS A 812 -25.23 -16.30 2.77
N TYR A 813 -25.43 -15.52 3.84
CA TYR A 813 -24.32 -15.07 4.70
C TYR A 813 -23.62 -16.23 5.40
N GLN A 814 -24.35 -17.27 5.83
CA GLN A 814 -23.72 -18.46 6.41
C GLN A 814 -22.84 -19.19 5.38
N ARG A 815 -23.23 -19.21 4.10
CA ARG A 815 -22.39 -19.76 3.03
C ARG A 815 -21.16 -18.90 2.77
N GLU A 816 -21.31 -17.58 2.68
CA GLU A 816 -20.21 -16.63 2.48
C GLU A 816 -19.20 -16.68 3.66
N ILE A 817 -19.67 -16.83 4.90
CA ILE A 817 -18.82 -17.06 6.07
C ILE A 817 -18.06 -18.39 5.94
N ASN A 818 -18.71 -19.47 5.53
CA ASN A 818 -18.06 -20.77 5.35
C ASN A 818 -17.04 -20.76 4.20
N GLU A 819 -17.32 -20.06 3.09
CA GLU A 819 -16.40 -19.86 1.96
C GLU A 819 -15.18 -19.02 2.37
N MET A 820 -15.38 -17.94 3.14
CA MET A 820 -14.30 -17.13 3.69
C MET A 820 -13.46 -17.90 4.72
N GLN A 821 -14.06 -18.75 5.55
CA GLN A 821 -13.34 -19.64 6.46
C GLN A 821 -12.50 -20.68 5.72
N ALA A 822 -13.00 -21.23 4.61
CA ALA A 822 -12.23 -22.13 3.75
C ALA A 822 -11.02 -21.41 3.12
N GLN A 823 -11.21 -20.20 2.57
CA GLN A 823 -10.12 -19.39 2.03
C GLN A 823 -9.06 -19.05 3.09
N LEU A 824 -9.46 -18.70 4.31
CA LEU A 824 -8.53 -18.46 5.42
C LEU A 824 -7.74 -19.72 5.81
N ALA A 825 -8.34 -20.91 5.73
CA ALA A 825 -7.66 -22.18 5.95
C ALA A 825 -6.64 -22.48 4.84
N ASP A 826 -7.03 -22.30 3.57
CA ASP A 826 -6.15 -22.49 2.40
C ASP A 826 -4.95 -21.52 2.43
N GLU A 827 -5.18 -20.24 2.77
CA GLU A 827 -4.08 -19.29 2.95
C GLU A 827 -3.18 -19.63 4.15
N SER A 828 -3.76 -20.12 5.25
CA SER A 828 -2.99 -20.54 6.44
C SER A 828 -2.08 -21.73 6.10
N GLN A 829 -2.62 -22.71 5.36
CA GLN A 829 -1.87 -23.85 4.83
C GLN A 829 -0.75 -23.38 3.90
N MET A 830 -1.03 -22.50 2.93
CA MET A 830 -0.01 -21.93 2.04
C MET A 830 1.08 -21.17 2.81
N ARG A 831 0.73 -20.42 3.87
CA ARG A 831 1.70 -19.74 4.73
C ARG A 831 2.62 -20.71 5.46
N ILE A 832 2.09 -21.82 5.99
CA ILE A 832 2.90 -22.89 6.61
C ILE A 832 3.84 -23.52 5.58
N GLU A 833 3.35 -23.84 4.38
CA GLU A 833 4.17 -24.44 3.32
C GLU A 833 5.29 -23.52 2.82
N LEU A 834 5.02 -22.21 2.69
CA LEU A 834 6.04 -21.22 2.34
C LEU A 834 7.09 -21.06 3.45
N GLN A 835 6.69 -21.04 4.73
CA GLN A 835 7.62 -20.98 5.85
C GLN A 835 8.51 -22.23 5.91
N MET A 836 7.92 -23.41 5.71
CA MET A 836 8.63 -24.69 5.63
C MET A 836 9.63 -24.73 4.47
N ALA A 837 9.30 -24.14 3.32
CA ALA A 837 10.23 -24.00 2.19
C ALA A 837 11.37 -23.00 2.48
N LEU A 838 11.08 -21.89 3.15
CA LEU A 838 12.10 -20.92 3.62
C LEU A 838 13.07 -21.56 4.60
N ASP A 839 12.59 -22.29 5.62
CA ASP A 839 13.41 -23.01 6.59
C ASP A 839 14.35 -24.03 5.90
N SER A 840 13.88 -24.67 4.82
CA SER A 840 14.73 -25.53 3.97
C SER A 840 15.79 -24.74 3.20
N LYS A 841 15.45 -23.59 2.61
CA LYS A 841 16.41 -22.76 1.87
C LYS A 841 17.45 -22.12 2.80
N ASP A 842 17.09 -21.69 4.00
CA ASP A 842 18.02 -21.18 5.01
C ASP A 842 19.03 -22.25 5.44
N SER A 843 18.58 -23.51 5.56
CA SER A 843 19.43 -24.67 5.85
C SER A 843 20.46 -24.94 4.72
N ASP A 844 20.08 -24.70 3.46
CA ASP A 844 20.99 -24.84 2.32
C ASP A 844 21.92 -23.61 2.16
N ILE A 845 21.46 -22.40 2.51
CA ILE A 845 22.31 -21.20 2.64
C ILE A 845 23.36 -21.39 3.74
N GLU A 846 22.99 -22.00 4.88
CA GLU A 846 23.92 -22.37 5.94
C GLU A 846 24.99 -23.34 5.43
N GLN A 847 24.60 -24.37 4.67
CA GLN A 847 25.56 -25.28 4.02
C GLN A 847 26.50 -24.53 3.06
N LEU A 848 25.98 -23.65 2.20
CA LEU A 848 26.80 -22.89 1.25
C LEU A 848 27.79 -21.95 1.97
N ARG A 849 27.37 -21.32 3.07
CA ARG A 849 28.25 -20.52 3.94
C ARG A 849 29.36 -21.37 4.57
N ASN A 850 29.01 -22.53 5.14
CA ASN A 850 29.99 -23.45 5.72
C ASN A 850 30.98 -23.99 4.68
N LEU A 851 30.53 -24.26 3.44
CA LEU A 851 31.39 -24.68 2.33
C LEU A 851 32.32 -23.54 1.85
N LEU A 852 31.81 -22.31 1.77
CA LEU A 852 32.63 -21.13 1.46
C LEU A 852 33.68 -20.88 2.56
N GLN A 853 33.33 -21.12 3.82
CA GLN A 853 34.25 -20.93 4.95
C GLN A 853 35.31 -22.04 5.02
N SER A 854 34.99 -23.29 4.66
CA SER A 854 36.02 -24.34 4.54
C SER A 854 36.96 -24.08 3.36
N LEU A 855 36.46 -23.55 2.25
CA LEU A 855 37.27 -23.12 1.10
C LEU A 855 38.15 -21.89 1.40
N SER A 856 37.67 -20.93 2.20
CA SER A 856 38.47 -19.74 2.55
C SER A 856 39.62 -20.06 3.51
N VAL A 857 39.42 -21.00 4.44
CA VAL A 857 40.50 -21.51 5.32
C VAL A 857 41.59 -22.20 4.50
N GLN A 858 41.21 -23.05 3.53
CA GLN A 858 42.18 -23.69 2.62
C GLN A 858 42.96 -22.69 1.74
N SER A 859 42.51 -21.44 1.60
CA SER A 859 43.19 -20.41 0.82
C SER A 859 44.19 -19.56 1.62
N MET A 860 44.29 -19.71 2.94
CA MET A 860 45.17 -18.88 3.78
C MET A 860 46.44 -19.59 4.30
N ASP A 861 46.47 -20.92 4.32
CA ASP A 861 47.63 -21.70 4.78
C ASP A 861 48.67 -21.89 3.67
N SER A 862 49.25 -20.78 3.20
CA SER A 862 50.37 -20.77 2.24
C SER A 862 51.49 -19.78 2.60
N ALA A 863 51.49 -19.22 3.81
CA ALA A 863 52.58 -18.37 4.30
C ALA A 863 52.64 -18.26 5.84
N SER A 864 53.33 -19.20 6.51
CA SER A 864 54.27 -18.94 7.62
C SER A 864 54.79 -20.26 8.21
N VAL A 865 56.07 -20.31 8.58
CA VAL A 865 56.68 -21.47 9.24
C VAL A 865 57.23 -21.03 10.60
N SER A 866 56.63 -21.49 11.70
CA SER A 866 57.30 -21.50 13.01
C SER A 866 56.82 -22.66 13.89
N SER A 867 57.78 -23.25 14.61
CA SER A 867 57.70 -24.51 15.35
C SER A 867 56.96 -24.44 16.70
N GLY A 868 56.16 -25.46 17.00
CA GLY A 868 55.58 -25.76 18.33
C GLY A 868 54.93 -27.16 18.32
N PRO A 869 54.97 -27.94 19.41
CA PRO A 869 54.97 -29.41 19.31
C PRO A 869 53.59 -30.09 19.21
N GLU A 870 53.67 -31.33 18.75
CA GLU A 870 52.63 -32.33 18.49
C GLU A 870 51.52 -32.42 19.57
N PHE A 871 50.27 -32.36 19.12
CA PHE A 871 49.12 -32.95 19.80
C PHE A 871 48.17 -33.57 18.75
N ASP A 872 47.96 -34.87 18.89
CA ASP A 872 47.07 -35.79 18.16
C ASP A 872 46.30 -35.25 16.94
N ALA A 873 46.83 -35.55 15.74
CA ALA A 873 46.15 -35.35 14.48
C ALA A 873 45.18 -36.53 14.17
N ASP A 874 43.92 -36.45 14.61
CA ASP A 874 42.87 -37.40 14.16
C ASP A 874 41.41 -36.86 14.12
N ASP A 875 41.17 -35.54 14.24
CA ASP A 875 39.80 -34.96 14.18
C ASP A 875 39.66 -33.83 13.12
N ALA A 876 40.54 -33.82 12.12
CA ALA A 876 40.59 -32.80 11.04
C ALA A 876 39.81 -33.20 9.76
N PHE A 877 38.95 -34.22 9.82
CA PHE A 877 38.09 -34.62 8.70
C PHE A 877 36.69 -34.02 8.83
N ALA A 878 36.49 -32.91 8.10
CA ALA A 878 35.21 -32.34 7.66
C ALA A 878 33.97 -32.63 8.53
N GLU A 879 33.50 -31.63 9.29
CA GLU A 879 32.26 -31.72 10.04
C GLU A 879 31.03 -31.70 9.10
N THR A 880 30.78 -32.85 8.47
CA THR A 880 29.69 -33.06 7.50
C THR A 880 28.32 -32.88 8.15
N ARG A 881 27.42 -32.18 7.43
CA ARG A 881 25.98 -31.99 7.75
C ARG A 881 25.38 -33.31 8.24
N LEU A 882 24.71 -33.31 9.39
CA LEU A 882 24.06 -34.50 9.91
C LEU A 882 22.78 -34.76 9.11
N GLU A 883 22.91 -35.58 8.07
CA GLU A 883 21.84 -35.99 7.18
C GLU A 883 21.82 -37.50 6.96
N GLY A 884 20.64 -38.05 6.65
CA GLY A 884 20.48 -39.46 6.35
C GLY A 884 19.05 -39.96 6.47
N TRP A 885 18.87 -41.26 6.23
CA TRP A 885 17.55 -41.90 6.25
C TRP A 885 17.17 -42.35 7.66
N LEU A 886 16.03 -41.87 8.15
CA LEU A 886 15.41 -42.32 9.41
C LEU A 886 13.98 -42.77 9.14
N SER A 887 13.47 -43.72 9.93
CA SER A 887 12.12 -44.23 9.74
C SER A 887 11.18 -43.80 10.86
N LEU A 888 10.02 -43.26 10.49
CA LEU A 888 8.94 -42.84 11.39
C LEU A 888 7.84 -43.91 11.44
N PRO A 889 7.12 -44.07 12.56
CA PRO A 889 6.01 -45.03 12.66
C PRO A 889 4.77 -44.54 11.90
N VAL A 890 4.22 -45.38 11.02
CA VAL A 890 2.96 -45.10 10.31
C VAL A 890 1.78 -45.13 11.28
N ARG A 891 1.02 -44.04 11.38
CA ARG A 891 -0.13 -43.91 12.31
C ARG A 891 -1.50 -44.33 11.73
N ASN A 892 -1.59 -44.62 10.43
CA ASN A 892 -2.87 -44.85 9.77
C ASN A 892 -3.34 -46.32 9.79
N ASN A 893 -4.42 -46.56 10.54
CA ASN A 893 -5.35 -47.68 10.49
C ASN A 893 -4.90 -49.08 10.95
N THR A 894 -5.79 -49.75 11.69
CA THR A 894 -5.54 -50.78 12.71
C THR A 894 -5.10 -52.19 12.25
N LYS A 895 -4.56 -52.38 11.04
CA LYS A 895 -4.24 -53.74 10.53
C LYS A 895 -2.86 -54.02 9.91
N LYS A 896 -1.93 -53.07 9.85
CA LYS A 896 -0.50 -53.35 9.59
C LYS A 896 0.38 -52.25 10.19
N PHE A 897 1.24 -52.61 11.15
CA PHE A 897 2.30 -51.71 11.62
C PHE A 897 3.42 -51.67 10.58
N GLY A 898 3.98 -50.49 10.36
CA GLY A 898 5.07 -50.27 9.41
C GLY A 898 5.87 -49.02 9.75
N TRP A 899 7.14 -49.05 9.38
CA TRP A 899 8.06 -47.92 9.45
C TRP A 899 8.15 -47.25 8.07
N GLU A 900 7.91 -45.95 8.01
CA GLU A 900 8.03 -45.16 6.78
C GLU A 900 9.36 -44.41 6.78
N ARG A 901 10.20 -44.65 5.77
CA ARG A 901 11.49 -43.96 5.62
C ARG A 901 11.26 -42.51 5.18
N LYS A 902 11.88 -41.57 5.90
CA LYS A 902 12.00 -40.16 5.54
C LYS A 902 13.49 -39.80 5.45
N TYR A 903 13.82 -38.86 4.59
CA TYR A 903 15.16 -38.27 4.55
C TYR A 903 15.22 -37.13 5.56
N VAL A 904 16.20 -37.12 6.46
CA VAL A 904 16.29 -36.17 7.58
C VAL A 904 17.57 -35.36 7.48
N VAL A 905 17.47 -34.05 7.68
CA VAL A 905 18.56 -33.09 7.55
C VAL A 905 18.55 -32.13 8.75
N VAL A 906 19.69 -31.99 9.42
CA VAL A 906 19.82 -31.15 10.63
C VAL A 906 20.65 -29.91 10.32
N SER A 907 20.10 -28.72 10.59
CA SER A 907 20.80 -27.43 10.47
C SER A 907 21.40 -26.98 11.81
N SER A 908 21.79 -25.72 11.94
CA SER A 908 22.10 -25.10 13.23
C SER A 908 20.89 -25.03 14.17
N LYS A 909 19.69 -24.79 13.64
CA LYS A 909 18.47 -24.44 14.42
C LYS A 909 17.25 -25.32 14.21
N LYS A 910 17.20 -26.12 13.14
CA LYS A 910 16.02 -26.90 12.73
C LYS A 910 16.38 -28.34 12.34
N ILE A 911 15.44 -29.26 12.49
CA ILE A 911 15.47 -30.62 11.92
C ILE A 911 14.39 -30.72 10.85
N LEU A 912 14.79 -30.98 9.62
CA LEU A 912 13.94 -31.04 8.44
C LEU A 912 13.73 -32.50 8.03
N PHE A 913 12.48 -32.91 7.83
CA PHE A 913 12.08 -34.25 7.39
C PHE A 913 11.46 -34.15 6.00
N TYR A 914 11.90 -34.96 5.04
CA TYR A 914 11.43 -35.01 3.65
C TYR A 914 10.93 -36.42 3.31
N ASN A 915 9.95 -36.57 2.40
CA ASN A 915 9.49 -37.91 2.01
C ASN A 915 10.45 -38.58 1.02
N SER A 916 11.14 -37.79 0.21
CA SER A 916 12.12 -38.25 -0.77
C SER A 916 13.35 -37.33 -0.84
N GLU A 917 14.43 -37.78 -1.47
CA GLU A 917 15.58 -36.92 -1.79
C GLU A 917 15.21 -35.87 -2.86
N GLN A 918 14.20 -36.13 -3.70
CA GLN A 918 13.69 -35.15 -4.67
C GLN A 918 12.89 -34.02 -3.99
N ASP A 919 12.17 -34.32 -2.91
CA ASP A 919 11.49 -33.34 -2.06
C ASP A 919 12.54 -32.39 -1.41
N ARG A 920 13.73 -32.91 -1.06
CA ARG A 920 14.85 -32.11 -0.56
C ARG A 920 15.35 -31.14 -1.63
N GLU A 921 15.62 -31.63 -2.85
CA GLU A 921 16.05 -30.78 -3.98
C GLU A 921 15.04 -29.66 -4.31
N GLN A 922 13.75 -29.97 -4.22
CA GLN A 922 12.67 -29.00 -4.42
C GLN A 922 12.39 -28.12 -3.19
N SER A 923 13.05 -28.39 -2.05
CA SER A 923 12.86 -27.71 -0.76
C SER A 923 11.43 -27.79 -0.22
N ILE A 924 10.85 -28.99 -0.27
CA ILE A 924 9.49 -29.32 0.17
C ILE A 924 9.56 -30.27 1.38
N PRO A 925 9.90 -29.81 2.60
CA PRO A 925 9.88 -30.69 3.77
C PRO A 925 8.43 -31.08 4.15
N TYR A 926 8.29 -32.28 4.67
CA TYR A 926 7.07 -32.86 5.24
C TYR A 926 6.79 -32.36 6.67
N MET A 927 7.85 -32.21 7.46
CA MET A 927 7.82 -31.76 8.85
C MET A 927 9.12 -31.03 9.19
N VAL A 928 9.03 -29.99 10.01
CA VAL A 928 10.16 -29.22 10.55
C VAL A 928 10.03 -29.18 12.07
N LEU A 929 11.12 -29.45 12.78
CA LEU A 929 11.21 -29.35 14.25
C LEU A 929 12.28 -28.33 14.66
N ASP A 930 11.96 -27.52 15.66
CA ASP A 930 12.87 -26.49 16.20
C ASP A 930 13.84 -27.08 17.23
N ILE A 931 15.16 -26.95 17.01
CA ILE A 931 16.20 -27.49 17.90
C ILE A 931 16.12 -26.85 19.30
N ASP A 932 15.84 -25.55 19.36
CA ASP A 932 15.64 -24.79 20.60
C ASP A 932 14.37 -25.21 21.38
N LYS A 933 13.52 -26.05 20.78
CA LYS A 933 12.28 -26.59 21.38
C LYS A 933 12.38 -28.11 21.66
N LEU A 934 13.54 -28.72 21.49
CA LEU A 934 13.82 -30.11 21.87
C LEU A 934 14.13 -30.20 23.36
N PHE A 935 13.40 -31.03 24.10
CA PHE A 935 13.64 -31.27 25.52
C PHE A 935 14.74 -32.29 25.76
N HIS A 936 14.72 -33.41 25.05
CA HIS A 936 15.78 -34.42 25.08
C HIS A 936 15.76 -35.35 23.87
N VAL A 937 16.91 -35.96 23.60
CA VAL A 937 17.08 -37.05 22.63
C VAL A 937 17.78 -38.21 23.33
N ARG A 938 17.21 -39.42 23.29
CA ARG A 938 17.78 -40.59 24.00
C ARG A 938 17.50 -41.93 23.31
N PRO A 939 18.32 -42.97 23.56
CA PRO A 939 17.99 -44.35 23.24
C PRO A 939 16.69 -44.80 23.93
N VAL A 940 15.97 -45.69 23.25
CA VAL A 940 14.70 -46.27 23.68
C VAL A 940 14.95 -47.63 24.34
N THR A 941 14.23 -47.91 25.43
CA THR A 941 14.30 -49.16 26.19
C THR A 941 13.07 -50.04 25.95
N GLN A 942 13.09 -51.30 26.39
CA GLN A 942 11.95 -52.23 26.25
C GLN A 942 10.65 -51.71 26.89
N THR A 943 10.75 -50.86 27.93
CA THR A 943 9.59 -50.22 28.59
C THR A 943 9.00 -49.05 27.79
N ASP A 944 9.79 -48.41 26.93
CA ASP A 944 9.36 -47.30 26.09
C ASP A 944 8.59 -47.78 24.84
N VAL A 945 8.82 -49.01 24.38
CA VAL A 945 8.22 -49.59 23.15
C VAL A 945 7.70 -51.02 23.37
N TYR A 946 6.45 -51.13 23.81
CA TYR A 946 5.80 -52.40 24.13
C TYR A 946 5.40 -53.29 22.93
N ARG A 947 5.60 -52.84 21.68
CA ARG A 947 5.27 -53.59 20.44
C ARG A 947 6.40 -53.67 19.41
N ALA A 948 7.60 -53.19 19.73
CA ALA A 948 8.75 -53.29 18.83
C ALA A 948 9.46 -54.64 19.00
N ASP A 949 9.95 -55.21 17.90
CA ASP A 949 10.72 -56.46 17.96
C ASP A 949 12.03 -56.26 18.73
N ALA A 950 12.47 -57.26 19.50
CA ALA A 950 13.69 -57.20 20.32
C ALA A 950 14.97 -56.90 19.51
N LYS A 951 14.95 -57.11 18.18
CA LYS A 951 16.05 -56.77 17.25
C LYS A 951 15.99 -55.32 16.76
N GLU A 952 14.84 -54.66 16.83
CA GLU A 952 14.67 -53.25 16.42
C GLU A 952 14.99 -52.28 17.55
N ILE A 953 14.69 -52.63 18.80
CA ILE A 953 14.87 -51.75 19.98
C ILE A 953 16.25 -51.08 20.06
N PRO A 954 17.39 -51.76 19.83
CA PRO A 954 18.72 -51.12 19.86
C PRO A 954 18.94 -50.04 18.79
N ARG A 955 18.07 -49.96 17.78
CA ARG A 955 18.11 -49.01 16.65
C ARG A 955 17.11 -47.86 16.79
N ILE A 956 16.24 -47.89 17.80
CA ILE A 956 15.22 -46.86 18.03
C ILE A 956 15.77 -45.81 18.99
N PHE A 957 15.49 -44.54 18.71
CA PHE A 957 15.68 -43.43 19.64
C PHE A 957 14.44 -42.52 19.70
N GLN A 958 14.33 -41.80 20.81
CA GLN A 958 13.22 -40.92 21.13
C GLN A 958 13.69 -39.46 21.06
N ILE A 959 12.87 -38.61 20.46
CA ILE A 959 12.95 -37.15 20.55
C ILE A 959 11.68 -36.66 21.28
N LEU A 960 11.86 -35.91 22.37
CA LEU A 960 10.77 -35.19 23.05
C LEU A 960 10.90 -33.69 22.77
N TYR A 961 9.82 -33.02 22.36
CA TYR A 961 9.83 -31.60 21.94
C TYR A 961 8.49 -30.90 22.23
N ALA A 962 8.49 -29.57 22.23
CA ALA A 962 7.28 -28.76 22.44
C ALA A 962 6.40 -28.74 21.17
N ASN A 963 5.07 -28.88 21.31
CA ASN A 963 4.12 -28.89 20.20
C ASN A 963 4.20 -27.64 19.29
N GLU A 964 4.48 -26.47 19.87
CA GLU A 964 4.68 -25.20 19.14
C GLU A 964 5.93 -25.18 18.25
N GLY A 965 6.87 -26.11 18.47
CA GLY A 965 8.09 -26.26 17.68
C GLY A 965 7.96 -27.22 16.50
N GLU A 966 6.75 -27.62 16.12
CA GLU A 966 6.48 -28.49 14.96
C GLU A 966 5.69 -27.75 13.88
N SER A 967 6.24 -27.70 12.66
CA SER A 967 5.52 -27.29 11.46
C SER A 967 5.37 -28.49 10.52
N LYS A 968 4.16 -28.75 10.02
CA LYS A 968 3.84 -29.97 9.25
C LYS A 968 2.83 -29.67 8.14
N LYS A 969 3.00 -30.32 6.98
CA LYS A 969 2.16 -30.13 5.79
C LYS A 969 0.72 -30.65 5.87
N GLU A 970 0.39 -31.47 6.86
CA GLU A 970 -1.01 -31.87 7.10
C GLU A 970 -1.35 -31.60 8.58
N PRO A 971 -2.22 -30.60 8.86
CA PRO A 971 -2.95 -30.60 10.11
C PRO A 971 -3.87 -31.84 10.14
N GLU A 972 -3.89 -32.55 11.27
CA GLU A 972 -5.01 -33.46 11.55
C GLU A 972 -6.32 -32.65 11.52
N PHE A 973 -7.41 -33.28 11.07
CA PHE A 973 -8.74 -32.68 10.89
C PHE A 973 -9.09 -31.63 11.96
N PRO A 974 -9.84 -30.55 11.62
CA PRO A 974 -10.24 -29.54 12.59
C PRO A 974 -10.96 -30.21 13.76
N VAL A 975 -10.25 -30.33 14.87
CA VAL A 975 -10.81 -30.73 16.15
C VAL A 975 -11.76 -29.61 16.51
N GLU A 976 -13.07 -29.90 16.49
CA GLU A 976 -14.07 -29.01 17.09
C GLU A 976 -13.55 -28.54 18.46
N PRO A 977 -13.70 -27.26 18.83
CA PRO A 977 -13.29 -26.81 20.15
C PRO A 977 -14.03 -27.60 21.22
N LEU A 978 -13.40 -28.66 21.74
CA LEU A 978 -13.93 -29.46 22.82
C LEU A 978 -14.22 -28.50 23.97
N ALA A 979 -15.49 -28.48 24.38
CA ALA A 979 -15.96 -27.59 25.42
C ALA A 979 -15.05 -27.74 26.66
N ILE A 980 -14.62 -26.59 27.21
CA ILE A 980 -13.83 -26.54 28.45
C ILE A 980 -14.70 -27.13 29.56
N GLY A 981 -14.54 -28.42 29.83
CA GLY A 981 -15.61 -29.15 30.50
C GLY A 981 -15.36 -30.60 30.90
N GLU A 982 -14.13 -31.11 30.96
CA GLU A 982 -13.87 -32.42 31.59
C GLU A 982 -12.58 -32.44 32.41
N LYS A 983 -12.72 -32.62 33.74
CA LYS A 983 -11.60 -32.72 34.68
C LYS A 983 -10.97 -34.11 34.58
N SER A 984 -9.76 -34.22 34.04
CA SER A 984 -8.93 -35.41 34.23
C SER A 984 -8.37 -35.42 35.67
N SER A 985 -8.64 -36.48 36.41
CA SER A 985 -8.32 -36.62 37.84
C SER A 985 -6.90 -37.11 38.10
N TYR A 986 -5.92 -36.21 38.03
CA TYR A 986 -4.55 -36.45 38.48
C TYR A 986 -4.30 -35.93 39.91
N ILE A 987 -3.36 -36.54 40.62
CA ILE A 987 -3.01 -36.23 42.01
C ILE A 987 -1.62 -35.58 42.05
N CYS A 988 -1.54 -34.32 42.47
CA CYS A 988 -0.25 -33.60 42.56
C CYS A 988 0.46 -33.86 43.89
N HIS A 989 1.73 -34.31 43.87
CA HIS A 989 2.54 -34.47 45.08
C HIS A 989 4.05 -34.26 44.80
N LYS A 990 4.72 -33.39 45.57
CA LYS A 990 6.16 -33.04 45.44
C LYS A 990 6.63 -32.81 43.97
N GLY A 991 5.79 -32.16 43.16
CA GLY A 991 6.06 -31.85 41.75
C GLY A 991 5.68 -32.94 40.73
N HIS A 992 5.24 -34.11 41.19
CA HIS A 992 4.71 -35.20 40.36
C HIS A 992 3.21 -35.04 40.11
N GLU A 993 2.73 -35.48 38.95
CA GLU A 993 1.30 -35.68 38.64
C GLU A 993 1.00 -37.17 38.57
N PHE A 994 0.40 -37.75 39.60
CA PHE A 994 0.10 -39.17 39.67
C PHE A 994 -1.27 -39.52 39.08
N ILE A 995 -1.31 -40.60 38.28
CA ILE A 995 -2.54 -41.17 37.70
C ILE A 995 -2.76 -42.58 38.29
N PRO A 996 -3.97 -42.89 38.81
CA PRO A 996 -4.33 -44.25 39.23
C PRO A 996 -4.20 -45.26 38.09
N THR A 997 -3.40 -46.31 38.33
CA THR A 997 -3.06 -47.34 37.34
C THR A 997 -3.09 -48.73 38.01
N LEU A 998 -3.34 -49.79 37.23
CA LEU A 998 -3.39 -51.18 37.71
C LEU A 998 -2.50 -52.06 36.83
N TYR A 999 -1.55 -52.78 37.42
CA TYR A 999 -0.59 -53.62 36.70
C TYR A 999 -0.95 -55.10 36.81
N HIS A 1000 -1.38 -55.73 35.71
CA HIS A 1000 -1.66 -57.18 35.70
C HIS A 1000 -0.43 -58.04 35.35
N PHE A 1001 0.75 -57.43 35.22
CA PHE A 1001 2.02 -58.03 34.79
C PHE A 1001 3.20 -57.57 35.67
N PRO A 1002 4.32 -58.33 35.75
CA PRO A 1002 5.44 -58.07 36.65
C PRO A 1002 5.94 -56.62 36.65
N THR A 1003 5.62 -55.88 37.70
CA THR A 1003 5.94 -54.46 37.91
C THR A 1003 6.18 -54.21 39.40
N ASN A 1004 7.24 -53.50 39.79
CA ASN A 1004 7.57 -53.24 41.19
C ASN A 1004 7.46 -51.74 41.53
N CYS A 1005 7.19 -51.45 42.80
CA CYS A 1005 7.12 -50.10 43.35
C CYS A 1005 8.52 -49.51 43.50
N GLU A 1006 8.76 -48.31 42.97
CA GLU A 1006 10.06 -47.65 43.10
C GLU A 1006 10.30 -47.08 44.51
N ALA A 1007 9.25 -46.85 45.30
CA ALA A 1007 9.38 -46.37 46.68
C ALA A 1007 9.73 -47.48 47.69
N CYS A 1008 9.21 -48.70 47.51
CA CYS A 1008 9.40 -49.80 48.49
C CYS A 1008 9.87 -51.13 47.90
N THR A 1009 10.13 -51.21 46.59
CA THR A 1009 10.56 -52.40 45.81
C THR A 1009 9.60 -53.59 45.79
N LYS A 1010 8.49 -53.56 46.54
CA LYS A 1010 7.44 -54.59 46.54
C LYS A 1010 6.67 -54.61 45.21
N PRO A 1011 6.10 -55.75 44.79
CA PRO A 1011 5.30 -55.83 43.56
C PRO A 1011 4.05 -54.93 43.59
N LEU A 1012 3.81 -54.23 42.49
CA LEU A 1012 2.61 -53.44 42.17
C LEU A 1012 1.57 -54.25 41.40
N TRP A 1013 1.78 -55.56 41.24
CA TRP A 1013 1.04 -56.37 40.27
C TRP A 1013 0.42 -57.63 40.86
N ASN A 1014 -0.70 -58.05 40.26
CA ASN A 1014 -1.36 -59.34 40.50
C ASN A 1014 -2.27 -59.61 39.29
N MET A 1015 -2.36 -60.87 38.84
CA MET A 1015 -3.11 -61.21 37.62
C MET A 1015 -4.62 -60.95 37.74
N PHE A 1016 -5.22 -61.11 38.93
CA PHE A 1016 -6.67 -61.00 39.13
C PHE A 1016 -7.10 -59.76 39.92
N LYS A 1017 -6.31 -59.33 40.90
CA LYS A 1017 -6.58 -58.14 41.73
C LYS A 1017 -5.29 -57.38 42.05
N PRO A 1018 -4.75 -56.58 41.11
CA PRO A 1018 -3.55 -55.79 41.35
C PRO A 1018 -3.75 -54.80 42.50
N PRO A 1019 -2.71 -54.59 43.35
CA PRO A 1019 -2.71 -53.51 44.33
C PRO A 1019 -2.97 -52.15 43.67
N PRO A 1020 -3.68 -51.21 44.33
CA PRO A 1020 -3.84 -49.85 43.81
C PRO A 1020 -2.47 -49.19 43.62
N ALA A 1021 -2.15 -48.82 42.39
CA ALA A 1021 -0.90 -48.18 42.02
C ALA A 1021 -1.13 -46.78 41.44
N LEU A 1022 -0.09 -45.97 41.49
CA LEU A 1022 -0.01 -44.62 40.95
C LEU A 1022 1.21 -44.55 40.03
N GLU A 1023 1.04 -43.99 38.84
CA GLU A 1023 2.13 -43.71 37.89
C GLU A 1023 2.23 -42.19 37.67
N CYS A 1024 3.42 -41.62 37.77
CA CYS A 1024 3.61 -40.20 37.50
C CYS A 1024 3.63 -39.89 36.00
N ARG A 1025 2.73 -39.03 35.52
CA ARG A 1025 2.67 -38.56 34.12
C ARG A 1025 3.94 -37.81 33.66
N ARG A 1026 4.71 -37.25 34.60
CA ARG A 1026 5.88 -36.40 34.31
C ARG A 1026 7.21 -37.15 34.27
N CYS A 1027 7.37 -38.22 35.07
CA CYS A 1027 8.63 -38.98 35.13
C CYS A 1027 8.46 -40.50 35.18
N HIS A 1028 7.24 -41.01 35.02
CA HIS A 1028 6.88 -42.43 35.01
C HIS A 1028 7.23 -43.24 36.27
N ILE A 1029 7.61 -42.60 37.39
CA ILE A 1029 7.81 -43.28 38.68
C ILE A 1029 6.51 -43.97 39.14
N LYS A 1030 6.65 -45.21 39.60
CA LYS A 1030 5.53 -46.10 39.96
C LYS A 1030 5.52 -46.38 41.46
N CYS A 1031 4.42 -46.09 42.14
CA CYS A 1031 4.27 -46.33 43.59
C CYS A 1031 2.92 -46.95 43.96
N HIS A 1032 2.84 -47.61 45.11
CA HIS A 1032 1.55 -48.00 45.70
C HIS A 1032 0.79 -46.76 46.15
N LYS A 1033 -0.54 -46.75 45.96
CA LYS A 1033 -1.41 -45.64 46.42
C LYS A 1033 -1.28 -45.40 47.93
N ASP A 1034 -1.11 -46.48 48.71
CA ASP A 1034 -0.84 -46.46 50.15
C ASP A 1034 0.28 -45.49 50.57
N HIS A 1035 1.36 -45.36 49.79
CA HIS A 1035 2.48 -44.47 50.15
C HIS A 1035 2.07 -42.98 50.09
N MET A 1036 1.09 -42.64 49.26
CA MET A 1036 0.52 -41.29 49.19
C MET A 1036 -0.57 -41.09 50.24
N ASP A 1037 -1.46 -42.07 50.41
CA ASP A 1037 -2.52 -42.01 51.41
C ASP A 1037 -1.96 -41.95 52.86
N LYS A 1038 -0.75 -42.47 53.11
CA LYS A 1038 -0.03 -42.44 54.41
C LYS A 1038 0.97 -41.28 54.59
N LYS A 1039 1.13 -40.38 53.60
CA LYS A 1039 2.11 -39.26 53.60
C LYS A 1039 3.57 -39.68 53.94
N GLU A 1040 4.01 -40.86 53.50
CA GLU A 1040 5.38 -41.32 53.76
C GLU A 1040 6.42 -40.50 52.96
N GLU A 1041 7.49 -40.01 53.59
CA GLU A 1041 8.46 -39.10 52.96
C GLU A 1041 9.29 -39.72 51.81
N ILE A 1042 9.18 -41.03 51.63
CA ILE A 1042 10.01 -41.91 50.78
C ILE A 1042 10.00 -41.50 49.29
N ILE A 1043 8.97 -40.79 48.81
CA ILE A 1043 8.91 -40.30 47.44
C ILE A 1043 9.75 -39.01 47.28
N ALA A 1044 10.80 -39.11 46.47
CA ALA A 1044 11.67 -37.99 46.11
C ALA A 1044 10.97 -36.96 45.19
N PRO A 1045 11.34 -35.66 45.24
CA PRO A 1045 10.73 -34.63 44.39
C PRO A 1045 10.90 -34.89 42.88
N CYS A 1046 9.91 -34.48 42.08
CA CYS A 1046 9.97 -34.65 40.64
C CYS A 1046 11.08 -33.80 40.02
N LYS A 1047 12.02 -34.45 39.32
CA LYS A 1047 13.10 -33.78 38.57
C LYS A 1047 12.65 -33.23 37.22
N VAL A 1048 11.40 -33.47 36.82
CA VAL A 1048 10.81 -33.01 35.55
C VAL A 1048 9.79 -31.91 35.85
N ASN A 1049 10.20 -30.66 35.62
CA ASN A 1049 9.43 -29.47 36.01
C ASN A 1049 8.89 -28.73 34.76
N TYR A 1050 8.10 -29.43 33.95
CA TYR A 1050 7.44 -28.89 32.75
C TYR A 1050 6.01 -29.44 32.60
N ASP A 1051 5.16 -28.68 31.92
CA ASP A 1051 3.76 -29.02 31.68
C ASP A 1051 3.62 -30.00 30.50
N VAL A 1052 3.35 -31.27 30.80
CA VAL A 1052 3.28 -32.36 29.83
C VAL A 1052 2.06 -32.24 28.89
N SER A 1053 1.14 -31.30 29.14
CA SER A 1053 0.00 -31.05 28.23
C SER A 1053 0.41 -30.60 26.81
N THR A 1054 1.62 -30.05 26.64
CA THR A 1054 2.10 -29.47 25.36
C THR A 1054 3.33 -30.19 24.77
N ALA A 1055 3.84 -31.24 25.40
CA ALA A 1055 5.00 -31.99 24.91
C ALA A 1055 4.60 -33.14 23.96
N LYS A 1056 5.25 -33.22 22.79
CA LYS A 1056 5.10 -34.31 21.81
C LYS A 1056 6.31 -35.25 21.84
N ASN A 1057 6.04 -36.51 21.47
CA ASN A 1057 6.99 -37.62 21.48
C ASN A 1057 7.10 -38.22 20.06
N LEU A 1058 8.30 -38.25 19.51
CA LEU A 1058 8.62 -38.84 18.21
C LEU A 1058 9.64 -39.97 18.38
N LEU A 1059 9.28 -41.16 17.88
CA LEU A 1059 10.16 -42.33 17.81
C LEU A 1059 10.76 -42.41 16.41
N LEU A 1060 12.07 -42.64 16.33
CA LEU A 1060 12.82 -42.73 15.09
C LEU A 1060 13.65 -44.02 15.07
N LEU A 1061 13.56 -44.77 13.98
CA LEU A 1061 14.36 -45.99 13.73
C LEU A 1061 15.50 -45.68 12.75
N ALA A 1062 16.74 -45.88 13.21
CA ALA A 1062 17.96 -45.79 12.39
C ALA A 1062 18.24 -47.11 11.64
N VAL A 1063 19.16 -47.12 10.66
CA VAL A 1063 19.48 -48.32 9.87
C VAL A 1063 20.28 -49.33 10.71
N SER A 1064 21.19 -48.84 11.58
CA SER A 1064 21.99 -49.66 12.51
C SER A 1064 22.00 -49.07 13.93
N GLN A 1065 22.51 -49.86 14.89
CA GLN A 1065 22.72 -49.41 16.27
C GLN A 1065 23.83 -48.34 16.36
N GLU A 1066 24.86 -48.46 15.51
CA GLU A 1066 25.96 -47.49 15.39
C GLU A 1066 25.44 -46.14 14.85
N GLU A 1067 24.56 -46.17 13.85
CA GLU A 1067 23.87 -44.97 13.38
C GLU A 1067 23.01 -44.36 14.48
N GLN A 1068 22.25 -45.16 15.22
CA GLN A 1068 21.42 -44.67 16.33
C GLN A 1068 22.29 -43.93 17.38
N GLN A 1069 23.46 -44.49 17.73
CA GLN A 1069 24.42 -43.82 18.61
C GLN A 1069 24.99 -42.54 17.99
N LYS A 1070 25.30 -42.52 16.69
CA LYS A 1070 25.78 -41.32 15.95
C LYS A 1070 24.73 -40.20 15.95
N TRP A 1071 23.47 -40.53 15.63
CA TRP A 1071 22.34 -39.59 15.64
C TRP A 1071 22.09 -39.01 17.02
N VAL A 1072 21.96 -39.86 18.06
CA VAL A 1072 21.80 -39.41 19.45
C VAL A 1072 22.95 -38.51 19.88
N SER A 1073 24.20 -38.93 19.67
CA SER A 1073 25.39 -38.19 20.13
C SER A 1073 25.55 -36.83 19.45
N ARG A 1074 25.22 -36.71 18.15
CA ARG A 1074 25.28 -35.44 17.41
C ARG A 1074 24.10 -34.52 17.71
N LEU A 1075 22.89 -35.06 17.88
CA LEU A 1075 21.70 -34.28 18.26
C LEU A 1075 21.82 -33.73 19.69
N VAL A 1076 22.22 -34.55 20.67
CA VAL A 1076 22.40 -34.12 22.07
C VAL A 1076 23.46 -33.02 22.21
N LYS A 1077 24.50 -33.01 21.36
CA LYS A 1077 25.49 -31.92 21.31
C LYS A 1077 24.92 -30.59 20.81
N LYS A 1078 23.82 -30.59 20.02
CA LYS A 1078 23.15 -29.39 19.48
C LYS A 1078 22.04 -28.83 20.37
N ILE A 1079 21.60 -29.55 21.41
CA ILE A 1079 20.61 -29.03 22.37
C ILE A 1079 21.28 -27.98 23.28
N PRO A 1080 20.72 -26.76 23.43
CA PRO A 1080 21.28 -25.74 24.32
C PRO A 1080 21.35 -26.19 25.78
N LYS A 1081 22.54 -26.16 26.39
CA LYS A 1081 22.77 -26.67 27.76
C LYS A 1081 22.35 -25.72 28.90
N LYS A 1082 21.72 -24.58 28.61
CA LYS A 1082 21.11 -23.67 29.58
C LYS A 1082 19.89 -22.97 28.94
N PRO A 1083 18.81 -22.72 29.69
CA PRO A 1083 17.77 -21.79 29.24
C PRO A 1083 18.34 -20.35 29.22
N PRO A 1084 17.94 -19.51 28.25
CA PRO A 1084 18.24 -18.08 28.31
C PRO A 1084 17.50 -17.43 29.51
N PRO A 1085 17.99 -16.28 30.03
CA PRO A 1085 17.23 -15.48 30.98
C PRO A 1085 15.93 -14.99 30.31
N PRO A 1086 14.87 -14.69 31.08
CA PRO A 1086 13.62 -14.19 30.52
C PRO A 1086 13.85 -12.82 29.85
N GLU A 1087 13.84 -12.78 28.52
CA GLU A 1087 13.85 -11.52 27.79
C GLU A 1087 12.55 -10.76 28.06
N HIS A 1088 12.69 -9.51 28.50
CA HIS A 1088 11.57 -8.58 28.50
C HIS A 1088 11.10 -8.37 27.05
N PHE A 1089 9.80 -8.57 26.81
CA PHE A 1089 9.17 -8.29 25.53
C PHE A 1089 9.41 -6.84 25.09
N ALA A 1090 10.36 -6.66 24.16
CA ALA A 1090 10.53 -5.43 23.41
C ALA A 1090 9.34 -5.26 22.45
N ARG A 1091 8.37 -4.43 22.83
CA ARG A 1091 7.33 -3.96 21.89
C ARG A 1091 7.97 -3.02 20.86
N SER A 1092 8.22 -3.52 19.65
CA SER A 1092 8.48 -2.66 18.48
C SER A 1092 7.16 -2.37 17.75
N SER A 1093 6.55 -1.22 18.05
CA SER A 1093 5.59 -0.55 17.18
C SER A 1093 6.17 0.81 16.79
N PRO A 1094 6.09 1.25 15.52
CA PRO A 1094 6.78 2.44 15.06
C PRO A 1094 6.04 3.71 15.50
N ARG A 1095 6.59 4.42 16.49
CA ARG A 1095 6.34 5.86 16.65
C ARG A 1095 7.52 6.54 17.33
N ALA A 1096 8.35 7.20 16.54
CA ALA A 1096 9.34 8.13 17.07
C ALA A 1096 8.60 9.32 17.72
N SER A 1097 9.00 9.65 18.94
CA SER A 1097 8.71 10.96 19.55
C SER A 1097 10.03 11.47 20.12
N MET A 1098 10.31 12.74 19.88
CA MET A 1098 11.65 13.30 20.04
C MET A 1098 12.07 13.36 21.51
N LYS A 1099 13.39 13.21 21.76
CA LYS A 1099 13.98 13.54 23.05
C LYS A 1099 15.05 14.60 22.89
N VAL A 1100 14.75 15.75 23.47
CA VAL A 1100 15.65 16.89 23.70
C VAL A 1100 16.91 16.43 24.45
N GLN A 1101 18.08 16.85 23.98
CA GLN A 1101 19.27 16.97 24.83
C GLN A 1101 19.28 18.35 25.52
N PRO A 1102 19.66 18.43 26.80
CA PRO A 1102 20.24 19.62 27.37
C PRO A 1102 21.77 19.56 27.25
N SER A 1103 22.36 20.56 26.61
CA SER A 1103 23.80 20.80 26.58
C SER A 1103 24.31 21.43 27.90
N GLN A 1104 25.64 21.44 28.07
CA GLN A 1104 26.37 21.90 29.27
C GLN A 1104 26.31 23.44 29.40
N SER A 1105 26.40 24.06 30.59
CA SER A 1105 27.64 24.40 31.31
C SER A 1105 27.27 25.36 32.48
N MET A 1106 27.85 25.35 33.68
CA MET A 1106 29.14 25.98 34.05
C MET A 1106 29.51 25.73 35.54
N ARG A 1107 30.82 25.58 35.80
CA ARG A 1107 31.65 25.97 36.99
C ARG A 1107 30.94 26.78 38.13
N ARG A 1108 31.20 26.65 39.44
CA ARG A 1108 32.39 26.37 40.33
C ARG A 1108 31.91 26.45 41.82
N PRO A 1109 32.72 26.31 42.90
CA PRO A 1109 33.83 25.39 43.24
C PRO A 1109 33.62 24.67 44.62
N SER A 1110 34.61 23.86 45.03
CA SER A 1110 34.69 23.09 46.30
C SER A 1110 34.75 23.91 47.61
N ARG A 1111 34.13 23.40 48.70
CA ARG A 1111 34.71 23.48 50.07
C ARG A 1111 34.14 22.48 51.11
N GLN A 1112 35.05 21.69 51.69
CA GLN A 1112 35.19 21.32 53.11
C GLN A 1112 34.11 20.52 53.90
N LEU A 1113 34.50 19.29 54.27
CA LEU A 1113 34.30 18.60 55.57
C LEU A 1113 34.48 19.54 56.80
N PRO A 1114 33.92 19.26 58.01
CA PRO A 1114 34.09 17.95 58.69
C PRO A 1114 33.03 17.43 59.71
N THR A 1115 33.05 16.10 59.92
CA THR A 1115 32.90 15.32 61.19
C THR A 1115 32.02 15.84 62.35
N SER A 1116 31.14 15.06 62.99
CA SER A 1116 31.50 13.90 63.85
C SER A 1116 30.30 13.43 64.71
N LYS A 1117 30.38 12.18 65.24
CA LYS A 1117 29.63 11.60 66.40
C LYS A 1117 28.10 11.39 66.21
N SER A 1118 27.55 10.17 66.34
CA SER A 1118 27.41 9.32 67.54
C SER A 1118 26.64 10.03 68.66
N SER A 1119 25.60 9.45 69.28
CA SER A 1119 25.45 8.04 69.67
C SER A 1119 23.97 7.71 69.98
N SER A 1120 23.70 6.41 70.22
CA SER A 1120 22.47 5.83 70.81
C SER A 1120 21.29 5.61 69.86
#